data_AF-A0A1Z7Z3G2-F1
#
_entry.id   AF-A0A1Z7Z3G2-F1
#
_cell.length_a   1.000
_cell.length_b   1.000
_cell.length_c   1.000
_cell.angle_alpha   90.00
_cell.angle_beta   90.00
_cell.angle_gamma   90.00
#
_symmetry.space_group_name_H-M   'P 1'
#
loop_
_entity.id
_entity.type
_entity.pdbx_description
1 polymer ?
#
loop_
_entity_poly.entity_id
_entity_poly.type
_entity_poly.pdbx_seq_one_letter_code
_entity_poly.pdbx_strand_id
1 'polypeptide(L)'
;MKKIQHYVTGQWLEGKEEGTPVYDAITGDVISNIAIEGLDIPEILHYGRTKGGEVLRKMTFQERGNMLKKLALYLTKRKDAFYELSYRTGATKVDSWIDIEGGFGNLFANASLRKLFPNQSYHVEGDAIDLSRGGRFMAHHIMVPKKGVAVHINAFNFPVWGMLEKCAVNWMAGVPAVVLPAPSSSYLAEAVAREIVASGILPEGALQIINGTVRTILDTVESQDVVTFTGSATTGRILKAHPRIIQEAVPFTMEADSLNAAILGEDAVPGTAEFDLFVKEVRKEMTVKCGQKCTAIRRIIVPENVVEDVQIALGKALDKVIIGDPRLKEVRMGSLISKEQVDAVRDSVQDIAKEAQIVYGSLDKIETVGADAKKGAFMSPILLRADHPFENNAIHEREAFGPVSTIMPYKNLDEAILLAQMGKGSLVSSIATNDDKIAKDYVINAASHHGRILVLNRESAKESTGHGSPLPALVHGGPGRAGGGEEMGGMRGIKHYLQRTAIQGSPTTLTEITGIYQPNSKYKEAEQHPFKYHWEDIQPGMSLKTHKRTFTDTDIINFANLTWDHFYAHTDITSLDGSIFEKRTAHGYFIIAAAAGLFVYPNKGPVSANYGLEECRFLRPLYHNDTVYVRLTCKQKVDRDVASAEHPSGIVKWFVEVFDAEDELVAIATILTMVQKNQTTFVEMTESKVSECLNKLTLNTKPGWGTLTPQHLLEHLEYTYRIASGEIQDFEVATPEKILEKVHNTLYNYNKMPRDYDFPLREKSEMHKLKHDNIETAKARFLEARENYLAFFKENPEAKIKNAVFGEMNKYEWYLMERKHLNHHFEQFGLL
;
A
#
# COMPACT_ATOMS: atom_id res chain seq x y z
N MET A 1 15.04 -16.63 -35.16
CA MET A 1 14.81 -16.91 -33.73
C MET A 1 13.72 -15.97 -33.21
N LYS A 2 13.01 -16.31 -32.13
CA LYS A 2 11.99 -15.44 -31.54
C LYS A 2 12.66 -14.22 -30.88
N LYS A 3 12.19 -13.01 -31.17
CA LYS A 3 12.66 -11.77 -30.53
C LYS A 3 11.78 -11.42 -29.33
N ILE A 4 12.38 -10.84 -28.29
CA ILE A 4 11.61 -10.22 -27.21
C ILE A 4 10.97 -8.95 -27.76
N GLN A 5 9.68 -8.76 -27.49
CA GLN A 5 8.94 -7.58 -27.94
C GLN A 5 9.03 -6.45 -26.91
N HIS A 6 8.86 -5.22 -27.35
CA HIS A 6 8.73 -4.01 -26.54
C HIS A 6 7.27 -3.57 -26.50
N TYR A 7 6.78 -3.07 -25.38
CA TYR A 7 5.46 -2.42 -25.34
C TYR A 7 5.65 -0.92 -25.26
N VAL A 8 5.40 -0.24 -26.37
CA VAL A 8 5.71 1.18 -26.55
C VAL A 8 4.65 1.81 -27.43
N THR A 9 4.29 3.07 -27.18
CA THR A 9 3.27 3.80 -27.98
C THR A 9 1.94 3.03 -28.14
N GLY A 10 1.56 2.28 -27.10
CA GLY A 10 0.31 1.47 -27.10
C GLY A 10 0.38 0.14 -27.86
N GLN A 11 1.55 -0.28 -28.35
CA GLN A 11 1.69 -1.45 -29.23
C GLN A 11 2.87 -2.34 -28.86
N TRP A 12 2.79 -3.63 -29.22
CA TRP A 12 3.90 -4.57 -29.12
C TRP A 12 4.74 -4.53 -30.40
N LEU A 13 6.00 -4.11 -30.30
CA LEU A 13 6.93 -3.95 -31.42
C LEU A 13 8.18 -4.83 -31.25
N GLU A 14 8.84 -5.17 -32.37
CA GLU A 14 10.15 -5.81 -32.40
C GLU A 14 11.18 -4.88 -33.04
N GLY A 15 12.44 -4.92 -32.58
CA GLY A 15 13.54 -4.25 -33.27
C GLY A 15 13.84 -4.85 -34.63
N LYS A 16 14.41 -4.02 -35.51
CA LYS A 16 14.65 -4.34 -36.92
C LYS A 16 15.84 -5.30 -37.13
N GLU A 17 16.87 -5.20 -36.30
CA GLU A 17 18.08 -6.01 -36.37
C GLU A 17 17.87 -7.45 -35.86
N GLU A 18 18.82 -8.37 -36.09
CA GLU A 18 18.71 -9.76 -35.60
C GLU A 18 18.71 -9.87 -34.06
N GLY A 19 19.41 -8.95 -33.40
CA GLY A 19 19.49 -8.82 -31.96
C GLY A 19 20.54 -9.70 -31.29
N THR A 20 20.77 -9.43 -29.99
CA THR A 20 21.72 -10.19 -29.16
C THR A 20 21.01 -11.33 -28.44
N PRO A 21 21.58 -12.55 -28.39
CA PRO A 21 20.97 -13.67 -27.70
C PRO A 21 20.91 -13.45 -26.17
N VAL A 22 19.81 -13.90 -25.57
CA VAL A 22 19.64 -14.06 -24.12
C VAL A 22 19.66 -15.54 -23.80
N TYR A 23 20.38 -15.93 -22.76
CA TYR A 23 20.64 -17.32 -22.42
C TYR A 23 19.89 -17.77 -21.17
N ASP A 24 19.55 -19.05 -21.13
CA ASP A 24 19.08 -19.74 -19.94
C ASP A 24 20.28 -19.98 -19.01
N ALA A 25 20.20 -19.46 -17.80
CA ALA A 25 21.29 -19.49 -16.83
C ALA A 25 21.63 -20.91 -16.36
N ILE A 26 20.73 -21.88 -16.50
CA ILE A 26 20.90 -23.26 -16.06
C ILE A 26 21.48 -24.13 -17.17
N THR A 27 21.02 -23.96 -18.40
CA THR A 27 21.35 -24.85 -19.53
C THR A 27 22.33 -24.24 -20.53
N GLY A 28 22.47 -22.92 -20.56
CA GLY A 28 23.23 -22.19 -21.57
C GLY A 28 22.52 -22.05 -22.93
N ASP A 29 21.28 -22.54 -23.04
CA ASP A 29 20.52 -22.49 -24.29
C ASP A 29 19.98 -21.07 -24.57
N VAL A 30 19.85 -20.71 -25.84
CA VAL A 30 19.27 -19.42 -26.24
C VAL A 30 17.76 -19.41 -25.97
N ILE A 31 17.30 -18.41 -25.22
CA ILE A 31 15.89 -18.15 -24.93
C ILE A 31 15.22 -17.41 -26.09
N SER A 32 15.82 -16.29 -26.47
CA SER A 32 15.32 -15.31 -27.44
C SER A 32 16.41 -14.29 -27.76
N ASN A 33 16.19 -13.46 -28.77
CA ASN A 33 17.06 -12.32 -29.06
C ASN A 33 16.45 -10.99 -28.62
N ILE A 34 17.31 -10.03 -28.29
CA ILE A 34 16.95 -8.64 -28.00
C ILE A 34 17.39 -7.74 -29.14
N ALA A 35 16.45 -7.02 -29.73
CA ALA A 35 16.65 -6.11 -30.85
C ALA A 35 15.91 -4.80 -30.57
N ILE A 36 16.59 -3.65 -30.62
CA ILE A 36 16.06 -2.32 -30.27
C ILE A 36 16.12 -1.30 -31.43
N GLU A 37 16.74 -1.65 -32.56
CA GLU A 37 16.88 -0.73 -33.70
C GLU A 37 15.50 -0.40 -34.28
N GLY A 38 15.25 0.89 -34.49
CA GLY A 38 14.00 1.40 -35.04
C GLY A 38 12.96 1.84 -34.01
N LEU A 39 13.24 1.74 -32.71
CA LEU A 39 12.40 2.36 -31.67
C LEU A 39 12.60 3.88 -31.64
N ASP A 40 11.50 4.63 -31.67
CA ASP A 40 11.50 6.10 -31.56
C ASP A 40 11.46 6.51 -30.08
N ILE A 41 12.63 6.63 -29.46
CA ILE A 41 12.76 6.92 -28.03
C ILE A 41 12.11 8.26 -27.63
N PRO A 42 12.31 9.38 -28.35
CA PRO A 42 11.59 10.62 -28.06
C PRO A 42 10.08 10.46 -28.04
N GLU A 43 9.50 9.79 -29.05
CA GLU A 43 8.05 9.56 -29.10
C GLU A 43 7.57 8.67 -27.96
N ILE A 44 8.34 7.65 -27.56
CA ILE A 44 8.01 6.80 -26.41
C ILE A 44 7.88 7.63 -25.13
N LEU A 45 8.85 8.50 -24.84
CA LEU A 45 8.77 9.37 -23.67
C LEU A 45 7.58 10.33 -23.78
N HIS A 46 7.39 10.96 -24.94
CA HIS A 46 6.28 11.87 -25.21
C HIS A 46 4.91 11.22 -25.03
N TYR A 47 4.75 9.99 -25.51
CA TYR A 47 3.52 9.18 -25.37
C TYR A 47 3.16 8.95 -23.91
N GLY A 48 4.15 8.60 -23.09
CA GLY A 48 3.98 8.49 -21.64
C GLY A 48 3.44 9.79 -21.05
N ARG A 49 4.12 10.91 -21.32
CA ARG A 49 3.77 12.24 -20.79
C ARG A 49 2.34 12.66 -21.15
N THR A 50 1.92 12.46 -22.39
CA THR A 50 0.66 13.01 -22.95
C THR A 50 -0.52 12.05 -22.92
N LYS A 51 -0.32 10.72 -22.99
CA LYS A 51 -1.42 9.74 -22.95
C LYS A 51 -1.62 9.18 -21.55
N GLY A 52 -0.60 8.49 -21.03
CA GLY A 52 -0.68 7.86 -19.71
C GLY A 52 -0.78 8.90 -18.58
N GLY A 53 0.11 9.89 -18.62
CA GLY A 53 0.19 10.91 -17.59
C GLY A 53 -1.07 11.76 -17.46
N GLU A 54 -1.73 12.12 -18.57
CA GLU A 54 -2.94 12.96 -18.50
C GLU A 54 -4.09 12.30 -17.74
N VAL A 55 -4.28 10.99 -17.92
CA VAL A 55 -5.32 10.23 -17.22
C VAL A 55 -4.94 10.02 -15.76
N LEU A 56 -3.71 9.55 -15.50
CA LEU A 56 -3.24 9.27 -14.14
C LEU A 56 -3.27 10.51 -13.22
N ARG A 57 -2.93 11.69 -13.75
CA ARG A 57 -2.93 12.95 -12.98
C ARG A 57 -4.33 13.47 -12.65
N LYS A 58 -5.35 13.10 -13.43
CA LYS A 58 -6.76 13.46 -13.15
C LYS A 58 -7.36 12.58 -12.07
N MET A 59 -6.89 11.34 -11.95
CA MET A 59 -7.34 10.42 -10.91
C MET A 59 -6.97 10.93 -9.52
N THR A 60 -7.74 10.55 -8.51
CA THR A 60 -7.38 10.78 -7.10
C THR A 60 -6.40 9.72 -6.60
N PHE A 61 -5.72 9.96 -5.48
CA PHE A 61 -4.93 8.91 -4.82
C PHE A 61 -5.77 7.68 -4.45
N GLN A 62 -7.07 7.84 -4.15
CA GLN A 62 -7.94 6.70 -3.86
C GLN A 62 -8.16 5.83 -5.09
N GLU A 63 -8.44 6.45 -6.24
CA GLU A 63 -8.62 5.75 -7.50
C GLU A 63 -7.34 5.04 -7.94
N ARG A 64 -6.18 5.71 -7.82
CA ARG A 64 -4.87 5.12 -8.14
C ARG A 64 -4.55 3.94 -7.21
N GLY A 65 -4.78 4.08 -5.90
CA GLY A 65 -4.58 2.98 -4.96
C GLY A 65 -5.50 1.78 -5.24
N ASN A 66 -6.76 2.02 -5.60
CA ASN A 66 -7.69 0.96 -5.98
C ASN A 66 -7.32 0.30 -7.31
N MET A 67 -6.79 1.06 -8.27
CA MET A 67 -6.23 0.54 -9.51
C MET A 67 -5.06 -0.42 -9.23
N LEU A 68 -4.11 -0.02 -8.36
CA LEU A 68 -3.00 -0.89 -7.95
C LEU A 68 -3.48 -2.17 -7.26
N LYS A 69 -4.46 -2.07 -6.36
CA LYS A 69 -5.06 -3.23 -5.69
C LYS A 69 -5.68 -4.21 -6.69
N LYS A 70 -6.43 -3.70 -7.68
CA LYS A 70 -7.03 -4.52 -8.74
C LYS A 70 -5.94 -5.23 -9.55
N LEU A 71 -4.88 -4.52 -9.92
CA LEU A 71 -3.76 -5.08 -10.68
C LEU A 71 -3.05 -6.18 -9.91
N ALA A 72 -2.77 -5.96 -8.61
CA ALA A 72 -2.13 -6.96 -7.77
C ALA A 72 -2.94 -8.27 -7.73
N LEU A 73 -4.25 -8.18 -7.51
CA LEU A 73 -5.16 -9.34 -7.52
C LEU A 73 -5.20 -10.05 -8.88
N TYR A 74 -5.10 -9.31 -9.98
CA TYR A 74 -5.09 -9.86 -11.32
C TYR A 74 -3.82 -10.69 -11.57
N LEU A 75 -2.65 -10.16 -11.19
CA LEU A 75 -1.35 -10.80 -11.38
C LEU A 75 -1.16 -12.02 -10.47
N THR A 76 -1.57 -11.94 -9.20
CA THR A 76 -1.48 -13.07 -8.26
C THR A 76 -2.18 -14.32 -8.77
N LYS A 77 -3.30 -14.18 -9.50
CA LYS A 77 -4.04 -15.31 -10.08
C LYS A 77 -3.31 -15.99 -11.25
N ARG A 78 -2.26 -15.37 -11.78
CA ARG A 78 -1.51 -15.83 -12.97
C ARG A 78 -0.04 -16.12 -12.67
N LYS A 79 0.33 -16.14 -11.39
CA LYS A 79 1.73 -16.21 -10.95
C LYS A 79 2.47 -17.47 -11.42
N ASP A 80 1.77 -18.59 -11.59
CA ASP A 80 2.38 -19.89 -11.86
C ASP A 80 3.20 -19.90 -13.17
N ALA A 81 2.72 -19.22 -14.22
CA ALA A 81 3.44 -19.11 -15.49
C ALA A 81 4.76 -18.32 -15.36
N PHE A 82 4.84 -17.38 -14.42
CA PHE A 82 6.05 -16.59 -14.19
C PHE A 82 7.13 -17.39 -13.47
N TYR A 83 6.76 -18.37 -12.63
CA TYR A 83 7.74 -19.26 -11.99
C TYR A 83 8.49 -20.10 -13.02
N GLU A 84 7.80 -20.64 -14.01
CA GLU A 84 8.42 -21.44 -15.07
C GLU A 84 9.48 -20.66 -15.87
N LEU A 85 9.19 -19.38 -16.16
CA LEU A 85 10.18 -18.48 -16.76
C LEU A 85 11.32 -18.15 -15.79
N SER A 86 11.00 -17.90 -14.51
CA SER A 86 11.97 -17.48 -13.50
C SER A 86 13.02 -18.55 -13.22
N TYR A 87 12.72 -19.85 -13.35
CA TYR A 87 13.74 -20.91 -13.23
C TYR A 87 14.90 -20.74 -14.22
N ARG A 88 14.64 -20.16 -15.40
CA ARG A 88 15.68 -19.89 -16.42
C ARG A 88 16.63 -18.76 -16.02
N THR A 89 16.28 -17.97 -15.00
CA THR A 89 17.17 -16.95 -14.40
C THR A 89 18.18 -17.54 -13.43
N GLY A 90 18.09 -18.84 -13.14
CA GLY A 90 18.88 -19.50 -12.11
C GLY A 90 18.25 -19.48 -10.72
N ALA A 91 17.10 -18.84 -10.54
CA ALA A 91 16.42 -18.71 -9.25
C ALA A 91 15.69 -20.01 -8.85
N THR A 92 15.83 -20.43 -7.59
CA THR A 92 14.98 -21.48 -7.01
C THR A 92 13.53 -20.99 -6.80
N LYS A 93 12.59 -21.89 -6.47
CA LYS A 93 11.20 -21.48 -6.19
C LYS A 93 11.10 -20.38 -5.11
N VAL A 94 11.90 -20.46 -4.04
CA VAL A 94 11.90 -19.46 -2.96
C VAL A 94 12.49 -18.14 -3.45
N ASP A 95 13.56 -18.20 -4.25
CA ASP A 95 14.18 -17.02 -4.86
C ASP A 95 13.24 -16.32 -5.85
N SER A 96 12.50 -17.08 -6.65
CA SER A 96 11.47 -16.59 -7.57
C SER A 96 10.27 -16.03 -6.80
N TRP A 97 9.92 -16.59 -5.64
CA TRP A 97 8.86 -16.07 -4.79
C TRP A 97 9.19 -14.65 -4.28
N ILE A 98 10.44 -14.39 -3.91
CA ILE A 98 10.90 -13.05 -3.50
C ILE A 98 10.73 -12.04 -4.65
N ASP A 99 11.11 -12.40 -5.88
CA ASP A 99 11.01 -11.51 -7.03
C ASP A 99 9.55 -11.30 -7.49
N ILE A 100 8.81 -12.39 -7.71
CA ILE A 100 7.46 -12.36 -8.28
C ILE A 100 6.45 -11.87 -7.26
N GLU A 101 6.33 -12.57 -6.13
CA GLU A 101 5.31 -12.24 -5.13
C GLU A 101 5.72 -11.02 -4.30
N GLY A 102 7.02 -10.77 -4.09
CA GLY A 102 7.49 -9.50 -3.53
C GLY A 102 7.15 -8.30 -4.44
N GLY A 103 7.27 -8.45 -5.76
CA GLY A 103 6.83 -7.44 -6.73
C GLY A 103 5.33 -7.19 -6.67
N PHE A 104 4.50 -8.24 -6.61
CA PHE A 104 3.05 -8.09 -6.46
C PHE A 104 2.65 -7.51 -5.10
N GLY A 105 3.40 -7.88 -4.05
CA GLY A 105 3.25 -7.33 -2.71
C GLY A 105 3.47 -5.81 -2.65
N ASN A 106 4.40 -5.28 -3.45
CA ASN A 106 4.61 -3.83 -3.57
C ASN A 106 3.37 -3.09 -4.08
N LEU A 107 2.62 -3.68 -5.02
CA LEU A 107 1.35 -3.12 -5.49
C LEU A 107 0.31 -3.06 -4.37
N PHE A 108 0.19 -4.13 -3.55
CA PHE A 108 -0.74 -4.15 -2.41
C PHE A 108 -0.34 -3.16 -1.30
N ALA A 109 0.94 -3.08 -0.99
CA ALA A 109 1.45 -2.17 0.03
C ALA A 109 1.20 -0.71 -0.37
N ASN A 110 1.57 -0.32 -1.60
CA ASN A 110 1.32 1.02 -2.11
C ASN A 110 -0.17 1.33 -2.29
N ALA A 111 -0.98 0.36 -2.72
CA ALA A 111 -2.44 0.51 -2.75
C ALA A 111 -3.00 0.87 -1.37
N SER A 112 -2.45 0.29 -0.30
CA SER A 112 -2.89 0.53 1.08
C SER A 112 -2.52 1.92 1.58
N LEU A 113 -1.43 2.51 1.08
CA LEU A 113 -1.03 3.88 1.40
C LEU A 113 -2.05 4.93 0.98
N ARG A 114 -2.99 4.62 0.07
CA ARG A 114 -4.07 5.56 -0.32
C ARG A 114 -4.83 6.11 0.89
N LYS A 115 -4.95 5.33 1.98
CA LYS A 115 -5.61 5.74 3.22
C LYS A 115 -4.91 6.92 3.91
N LEU A 116 -3.63 7.14 3.61
CA LEU A 116 -2.83 8.25 4.12
C LEU A 116 -2.84 9.47 3.19
N PHE A 117 -3.52 9.39 2.05
CA PHE A 117 -3.67 10.48 1.09
C PHE A 117 -5.12 10.98 1.03
N PRO A 118 -5.35 12.26 0.69
CA PRO A 118 -6.69 12.78 0.50
C PRO A 118 -7.37 12.12 -0.72
N ASN A 119 -8.70 12.22 -0.80
CA ASN A 119 -9.43 11.89 -2.03
C ASN A 119 -9.36 13.03 -3.06
N GLN A 120 -8.12 13.37 -3.45
CA GLN A 120 -7.79 14.43 -4.38
C GLN A 120 -6.65 13.95 -5.30
N SER A 121 -6.42 14.66 -6.41
CA SER A 121 -5.33 14.35 -7.35
C SER A 121 -3.94 14.75 -6.84
N TYR A 122 -3.88 15.66 -5.85
CA TYR A 122 -2.67 16.17 -5.19
C TYR A 122 -2.74 16.01 -3.67
N HIS A 123 -1.59 16.11 -3.02
CA HIS A 123 -1.45 15.95 -1.57
C HIS A 123 -1.19 17.30 -0.90
N VAL A 124 -1.71 17.46 0.32
CA VAL A 124 -1.46 18.61 1.18
C VAL A 124 -0.53 18.13 2.29
N GLU A 125 0.64 18.75 2.42
CA GLU A 125 1.72 18.23 3.28
C GLU A 125 1.95 19.11 4.50
N GLY A 126 2.01 18.45 5.66
CA GLY A 126 2.31 19.09 6.93
C GLY A 126 1.16 19.97 7.43
N ASP A 127 1.49 20.83 8.38
CA ASP A 127 0.54 21.78 8.96
C ASP A 127 0.59 23.14 8.25
N ALA A 128 -0.52 23.86 8.37
CA ALA A 128 -0.62 25.26 7.97
C ALA A 128 0.33 26.15 8.78
N ILE A 129 0.89 27.18 8.13
CA ILE A 129 1.85 28.12 8.72
C ILE A 129 1.25 29.52 8.70
N ASP A 130 0.95 30.09 9.87
CA ASP A 130 0.55 31.50 9.96
C ASP A 130 1.75 32.42 9.70
N LEU A 131 1.57 33.40 8.81
CA LEU A 131 2.58 34.38 8.43
C LEU A 131 2.16 35.81 8.82
N SER A 132 1.13 35.95 9.65
CA SER A 132 0.57 37.25 10.01
C SER A 132 0.09 37.32 11.45
N ARG A 133 0.22 38.48 12.10
CA ARG A 133 -0.23 38.67 13.50
C ARG A 133 -1.75 38.46 13.68
N GLY A 134 -2.54 38.66 12.64
CA GLY A 134 -4.01 38.54 12.68
C GLY A 134 -4.56 37.30 11.98
N GLY A 135 -3.71 36.34 11.58
CA GLY A 135 -4.15 35.11 10.92
C GLY A 135 -4.86 35.31 9.57
N ARG A 136 -4.51 36.34 8.80
CA ARG A 136 -5.12 36.68 7.50
C ARG A 136 -4.22 36.39 6.29
N PHE A 137 -2.94 36.11 6.53
CA PHE A 137 -2.00 35.68 5.51
C PHE A 137 -1.18 34.51 6.05
N MET A 138 -1.16 33.42 5.30
CA MET A 138 -0.58 32.15 5.73
C MET A 138 0.00 31.37 4.55
N ALA A 139 0.71 30.29 4.85
CA ALA A 139 1.26 29.38 3.88
C ALA A 139 0.87 27.92 4.14
N HIS A 140 0.94 27.10 3.10
CA HIS A 140 0.88 25.65 3.19
C HIS A 140 1.78 25.03 2.11
N HIS A 141 2.20 23.79 2.30
CA HIS A 141 2.81 23.00 1.23
C HIS A 141 1.76 22.10 0.56
N ILE A 142 1.77 22.07 -0.77
CA ILE A 142 1.09 21.05 -1.57
C ILE A 142 2.11 20.25 -2.36
N MET A 143 1.74 19.05 -2.76
CA MET A 143 2.51 18.18 -3.63
C MET A 143 1.65 17.67 -4.77
N VAL A 144 1.94 18.13 -5.99
CA VAL A 144 1.20 17.80 -7.21
C VAL A 144 1.96 16.78 -8.05
N PRO A 145 1.29 15.86 -8.77
CA PRO A 145 1.98 14.95 -9.69
C PRO A 145 2.85 15.69 -10.71
N LYS A 146 4.09 15.25 -10.90
CA LYS A 146 4.96 15.78 -11.96
C LYS A 146 4.33 15.52 -13.34
N LYS A 147 4.56 16.43 -14.29
CA LYS A 147 4.00 16.36 -15.65
C LYS A 147 4.84 15.53 -16.64
N GLY A 148 5.94 14.92 -16.19
CA GLY A 148 6.81 14.08 -17.01
C GLY A 148 6.47 12.59 -16.96
N VAL A 149 7.49 11.79 -17.23
CA VAL A 149 7.52 10.31 -17.16
C VAL A 149 8.61 9.84 -16.19
N ALA A 150 8.40 8.70 -15.56
CA ALA A 150 9.40 8.02 -14.75
C ALA A 150 10.16 7.01 -15.63
N VAL A 151 11.47 7.23 -15.82
CA VAL A 151 12.34 6.31 -16.55
C VAL A 151 13.05 5.42 -15.54
N HIS A 152 12.78 4.11 -15.60
CA HIS A 152 13.36 3.12 -14.69
C HIS A 152 14.37 2.26 -15.43
N ILE A 153 15.65 2.42 -15.12
CA ILE A 153 16.74 1.60 -15.67
C ILE A 153 17.11 0.57 -14.59
N ASN A 154 16.71 -0.67 -14.79
CA ASN A 154 16.72 -1.70 -13.74
C ASN A 154 17.86 -2.71 -13.93
N ALA A 155 18.34 -3.27 -12.82
CA ALA A 155 19.32 -4.37 -12.84
C ALA A 155 18.67 -5.72 -13.17
N PHE A 156 19.52 -6.73 -13.35
CA PHE A 156 19.15 -8.07 -13.79
C PHE A 156 18.59 -8.97 -12.69
N ASN A 157 18.86 -8.65 -11.42
CA ASN A 157 18.60 -9.55 -10.30
C ASN A 157 17.11 -9.71 -9.98
N PHE A 158 16.33 -8.64 -10.12
CA PHE A 158 14.92 -8.60 -9.79
C PHE A 158 14.07 -8.01 -10.93
N PRO A 159 13.88 -8.74 -12.04
CA PRO A 159 13.13 -8.24 -13.19
C PRO A 159 11.66 -7.92 -12.87
N VAL A 160 11.03 -8.62 -11.90
CA VAL A 160 9.65 -8.36 -11.49
C VAL A 160 9.60 -7.37 -10.34
N TRP A 161 10.31 -7.66 -9.24
CA TRP A 161 10.30 -6.81 -8.05
C TRP A 161 10.87 -5.42 -8.34
N GLY A 162 12.01 -5.31 -9.03
CA GLY A 162 12.63 -4.02 -9.35
C GLY A 162 11.80 -3.18 -10.33
N MET A 163 11.00 -3.82 -11.18
CA MET A 163 10.00 -3.11 -11.99
C MET A 163 8.85 -2.60 -11.12
N LEU A 164 8.25 -3.49 -10.31
CA LEU A 164 6.99 -3.20 -9.62
C LEU A 164 7.14 -2.40 -8.34
N GLU A 165 8.28 -2.43 -7.66
CA GLU A 165 8.54 -1.56 -6.51
C GLU A 165 8.58 -0.09 -6.94
N LYS A 166 9.21 0.22 -8.09
CA LYS A 166 9.23 1.57 -8.67
C LYS A 166 7.89 1.95 -9.27
N CYS A 167 7.35 1.08 -10.15
CA CYS A 167 6.09 1.31 -10.85
C CYS A 167 4.92 1.59 -9.89
N ALA A 168 4.82 0.84 -8.80
CA ALA A 168 3.77 1.02 -7.81
C ALA A 168 3.79 2.44 -7.22
N VAL A 169 4.98 2.99 -7.01
CA VAL A 169 5.18 4.30 -6.37
C VAL A 169 4.86 5.44 -7.34
N ASN A 170 5.39 5.44 -8.58
CA ASN A 170 5.09 6.51 -9.54
C ASN A 170 3.63 6.46 -10.01
N TRP A 171 3.04 5.26 -10.17
CA TRP A 171 1.61 5.16 -10.49
C TRP A 171 0.76 5.67 -9.33
N MET A 172 1.12 5.40 -8.08
CA MET A 172 0.42 6.00 -6.94
C MET A 172 0.53 7.53 -6.92
N ALA A 173 1.68 8.08 -7.35
CA ALA A 173 1.91 9.51 -7.51
C ALA A 173 1.25 10.13 -8.75
N GLY A 174 0.71 9.33 -9.67
CA GLY A 174 0.08 9.82 -10.90
C GLY A 174 1.05 10.11 -12.05
N VAL A 175 2.22 9.46 -12.07
CA VAL A 175 3.26 9.60 -13.10
C VAL A 175 3.36 8.29 -13.91
N PRO A 176 3.41 8.31 -15.25
CA PRO A 176 3.57 7.12 -16.09
C PRO A 176 5.02 6.59 -16.06
N ALA A 177 5.24 5.33 -16.44
CA ALA A 177 6.56 4.69 -16.40
C ALA A 177 7.03 4.22 -17.79
N VAL A 178 8.33 4.36 -18.04
CA VAL A 178 9.09 3.70 -19.12
C VAL A 178 10.18 2.87 -18.47
N VAL A 179 10.05 1.54 -18.54
CA VAL A 179 10.90 0.58 -17.85
C VAL A 179 11.89 -0.04 -18.82
N LEU A 180 13.16 -0.04 -18.46
CA LEU A 180 14.27 -0.68 -19.17
C LEU A 180 14.83 -1.78 -18.26
N PRO A 181 14.26 -3.00 -18.28
CA PRO A 181 14.84 -4.12 -17.56
C PRO A 181 16.20 -4.50 -18.16
N ALA A 182 17.11 -5.02 -17.33
CA ALA A 182 18.39 -5.51 -17.84
C ALA A 182 18.17 -6.64 -18.86
N PRO A 183 18.90 -6.65 -19.99
CA PRO A 183 18.71 -7.60 -21.08
C PRO A 183 18.66 -9.07 -20.64
N SER A 184 19.55 -9.48 -19.75
CA SER A 184 19.75 -10.88 -19.34
C SER A 184 18.54 -11.53 -18.65
N SER A 185 17.65 -10.75 -18.04
CA SER A 185 16.44 -11.25 -17.38
C SER A 185 15.14 -10.57 -17.85
N SER A 186 15.23 -9.75 -18.90
CA SER A 186 14.12 -8.95 -19.42
C SER A 186 12.90 -9.75 -19.87
N TYR A 187 13.08 -11.00 -20.32
CA TYR A 187 11.97 -11.88 -20.74
C TYR A 187 10.95 -12.14 -19.61
N LEU A 188 11.37 -12.13 -18.35
CA LEU A 188 10.45 -12.29 -17.22
C LEU A 188 9.70 -10.99 -16.92
N ALA A 189 10.37 -9.84 -16.98
CA ALA A 189 9.73 -8.53 -16.85
C ALA A 189 8.70 -8.29 -17.96
N GLU A 190 9.05 -8.65 -19.21
CA GLU A 190 8.18 -8.58 -20.38
C GLU A 190 6.91 -9.43 -20.20
N ALA A 191 7.05 -10.69 -19.77
CA ALA A 191 5.91 -11.57 -19.52
C ALA A 191 4.93 -10.98 -18.49
N VAL A 192 5.45 -10.37 -17.41
CA VAL A 192 4.61 -9.68 -16.42
C VAL A 192 3.98 -8.42 -17.02
N ALA A 193 4.75 -7.59 -17.73
CA ALA A 193 4.24 -6.39 -18.39
C ALA A 193 3.12 -6.71 -19.40
N ARG A 194 3.23 -7.85 -20.10
CA ARG A 194 2.20 -8.36 -21.00
C ARG A 194 0.87 -8.62 -20.30
N GLU A 195 0.91 -9.26 -19.13
CA GLU A 195 -0.29 -9.47 -18.33
C GLU A 195 -0.84 -8.16 -17.75
N ILE A 196 0.03 -7.20 -17.39
CA ILE A 196 -0.41 -5.87 -16.96
C ILE A 196 -1.18 -5.17 -18.09
N VAL A 197 -0.63 -5.14 -19.30
CA VAL A 197 -1.26 -4.51 -20.47
C VAL A 197 -2.57 -5.23 -20.84
N ALA A 198 -2.55 -6.57 -20.90
CA ALA A 198 -3.72 -7.37 -21.24
C ALA A 198 -4.88 -7.21 -20.24
N SER A 199 -4.59 -6.83 -18.99
CA SER A 199 -5.62 -6.61 -17.98
C SER A 199 -6.54 -5.42 -18.25
N GLY A 200 -6.08 -4.42 -19.02
CA GLY A 200 -6.80 -3.15 -19.23
C GLY A 200 -7.02 -2.32 -17.96
N ILE A 201 -6.35 -2.66 -16.85
CA ILE A 201 -6.53 -1.98 -15.55
C ILE A 201 -5.82 -0.63 -15.53
N LEU A 202 -4.62 -0.55 -16.12
CA LEU A 202 -3.89 0.70 -16.25
C LEU A 202 -4.37 1.48 -17.48
N PRO A 203 -4.41 2.83 -17.42
CA PRO A 203 -4.59 3.63 -18.61
C PRO A 203 -3.51 3.35 -19.67
N GLU A 204 -3.88 3.47 -20.93
CA GLU A 204 -2.92 3.38 -22.03
C GLU A 204 -1.80 4.42 -21.88
N GLY A 205 -0.55 4.02 -22.12
CA GLY A 205 0.63 4.86 -21.93
C GLY A 205 1.11 4.98 -20.47
N ALA A 206 0.40 4.41 -19.49
CA ALA A 206 0.84 4.40 -18.09
C ALA A 206 2.05 3.50 -17.84
N LEU A 207 2.20 2.43 -18.62
CA LEU A 207 3.35 1.52 -18.64
C LEU A 207 3.87 1.41 -20.07
N GLN A 208 5.18 1.55 -20.24
CA GLN A 208 5.92 1.18 -21.42
C GLN A 208 7.16 0.39 -21.00
N ILE A 209 7.57 -0.59 -21.79
CA ILE A 209 8.74 -1.42 -21.50
C ILE A 209 9.63 -1.56 -22.73
N ILE A 210 10.92 -1.33 -22.55
CA ILE A 210 11.94 -1.49 -23.59
C ILE A 210 12.94 -2.55 -23.13
N ASN A 211 12.78 -3.78 -23.64
CA ASN A 211 13.65 -4.91 -23.35
C ASN A 211 14.99 -4.80 -24.09
N GLY A 212 15.90 -3.96 -23.61
CA GLY A 212 17.23 -3.78 -24.18
C GLY A 212 17.99 -2.54 -23.68
N THR A 213 19.26 -2.43 -24.05
CA THR A 213 20.11 -1.30 -23.65
C THR A 213 19.99 -0.13 -24.62
N VAL A 214 19.18 0.86 -24.28
CA VAL A 214 18.98 2.09 -25.07
C VAL A 214 19.93 3.18 -24.59
N ARG A 215 21.01 3.45 -25.34
CA ARG A 215 22.01 4.48 -24.96
C ARG A 215 21.46 5.91 -25.01
N THR A 216 20.46 6.15 -25.84
CA THR A 216 19.85 7.47 -26.09
C THR A 216 18.62 7.75 -25.21
N ILE A 217 18.31 6.88 -24.24
CA ILE A 217 17.12 7.01 -23.38
C ILE A 217 17.09 8.35 -22.62
N LEU A 218 18.26 8.91 -22.32
CA LEU A 218 18.40 10.17 -21.60
C LEU A 218 18.48 11.40 -22.50
N ASP A 219 18.50 11.26 -23.83
CA ASP A 219 18.75 12.40 -24.73
C ASP A 219 17.59 13.40 -24.75
N THR A 220 16.37 12.92 -24.47
CA THR A 220 15.12 13.69 -24.58
C THR A 220 14.29 13.66 -23.29
N VAL A 221 14.92 13.36 -22.15
CA VAL A 221 14.31 13.64 -20.85
C VAL A 221 14.18 15.15 -20.64
N GLU A 222 13.20 15.55 -19.84
CA GLU A 222 12.83 16.93 -19.55
C GLU A 222 12.79 17.17 -18.03
N SER A 223 12.82 18.45 -17.61
CA SER A 223 12.84 18.84 -16.18
C SER A 223 11.70 18.28 -15.31
N GLN A 224 10.61 17.79 -15.91
CA GLN A 224 9.48 17.17 -15.21
C GLN A 224 9.55 15.65 -15.13
N ASP A 225 10.50 15.02 -15.82
CA ASP A 225 10.73 13.58 -15.72
C ASP A 225 11.46 13.23 -14.42
N VAL A 226 11.51 11.94 -14.12
CA VAL A 226 12.33 11.38 -13.03
C VAL A 226 13.07 10.18 -13.59
N VAL A 227 14.38 10.10 -13.33
CA VAL A 227 15.18 8.94 -13.72
C VAL A 227 15.59 8.18 -12.47
N THR A 228 15.34 6.87 -12.47
CA THR A 228 15.70 5.98 -11.38
C THR A 228 16.55 4.84 -11.94
N PHE A 229 17.79 4.75 -11.47
CA PHE A 229 18.76 3.75 -11.91
C PHE A 229 19.09 2.79 -10.78
N THR A 230 19.09 1.49 -11.10
CA THR A 230 19.63 0.41 -10.27
C THR A 230 20.67 -0.36 -11.09
N GLY A 231 21.90 -0.46 -10.59
CA GLY A 231 22.98 -1.21 -11.25
C GLY A 231 24.35 -0.83 -10.73
N SER A 232 25.42 -1.01 -11.52
CA SER A 232 26.77 -0.74 -11.03
C SER A 232 27.04 0.74 -10.77
N ALA A 233 27.86 1.04 -9.76
CA ALA A 233 28.20 2.41 -9.39
C ALA A 233 28.87 3.17 -10.55
N THR A 234 29.69 2.47 -11.35
CA THR A 234 30.34 3.06 -12.53
C THR A 234 29.31 3.49 -13.58
N THR A 235 28.35 2.63 -13.91
CA THR A 235 27.31 2.95 -14.90
C THR A 235 26.41 4.07 -14.40
N GLY A 236 25.98 4.00 -13.13
CA GLY A 236 25.13 5.01 -12.52
C GLY A 236 25.79 6.40 -12.53
N ARG A 237 27.09 6.51 -12.25
CA ARG A 237 27.84 7.77 -12.33
C ARG A 237 27.90 8.34 -13.75
N ILE A 238 28.09 7.50 -14.77
CA ILE A 238 28.07 7.92 -16.18
C ILE A 238 26.69 8.48 -16.55
N LEU A 239 25.62 7.77 -16.17
CA LEU A 239 24.25 8.21 -16.45
C LEU A 239 23.87 9.49 -15.69
N LYS A 240 24.28 9.59 -14.41
CA LYS A 240 24.06 10.80 -13.59
C LYS A 240 24.78 12.02 -14.16
N ALA A 241 25.94 11.82 -14.79
CA ALA A 241 26.71 12.87 -15.44
C ALA A 241 26.22 13.21 -16.87
N HIS A 242 25.13 12.61 -17.33
CA HIS A 242 24.62 12.84 -18.68
C HIS A 242 24.27 14.33 -18.89
N PRO A 243 24.72 14.98 -20.00
CA PRO A 243 24.52 16.41 -20.21
C PRO A 243 23.07 16.86 -20.10
N ARG A 244 22.13 16.06 -20.64
CA ARG A 244 20.70 16.35 -20.58
C ARG A 244 20.15 16.35 -19.14
N ILE A 245 20.58 15.42 -18.30
CA ILE A 245 20.18 15.34 -16.88
C ILE A 245 20.58 16.62 -16.15
N ILE A 246 21.81 17.08 -16.38
CA ILE A 246 22.35 18.30 -15.78
C ILE A 246 21.63 19.54 -16.31
N GLN A 247 21.47 19.64 -17.64
CA GLN A 247 20.85 20.80 -18.30
C GLN A 247 19.40 21.02 -17.88
N GLU A 248 18.62 19.95 -17.79
CA GLU A 248 17.20 19.99 -17.42
C GLU A 248 16.98 19.88 -15.90
N ALA A 249 18.06 19.71 -15.12
CA ALA A 249 18.02 19.43 -13.68
C ALA A 249 17.06 18.28 -13.32
N VAL A 250 17.08 17.21 -14.11
CA VAL A 250 16.20 16.05 -13.92
C VAL A 250 16.58 15.33 -12.63
N PRO A 251 15.63 15.06 -11.72
CA PRO A 251 15.86 14.20 -10.57
C PRO A 251 16.41 12.83 -11.00
N PHE A 252 17.59 12.48 -10.50
CA PHE A 252 18.26 11.22 -10.76
C PHE A 252 18.50 10.46 -9.44
N THR A 253 17.71 9.43 -9.20
CA THR A 253 17.88 8.52 -8.07
C THR A 253 18.76 7.35 -8.49
N MET A 254 19.80 7.08 -7.71
CA MET A 254 20.78 6.04 -7.98
C MET A 254 20.83 5.06 -6.81
N GLU A 255 20.56 3.80 -7.09
CA GLU A 255 20.88 2.66 -6.22
C GLU A 255 21.99 1.85 -6.90
N ALA A 256 23.08 1.61 -6.16
CA ALA A 256 24.28 1.01 -6.71
C ALA A 256 24.90 -0.06 -5.79
N ASP A 257 26.02 -0.61 -6.25
CA ASP A 257 26.88 -1.56 -5.52
C ASP A 257 26.99 -1.23 -4.02
N SER A 258 26.93 -2.25 -3.16
CA SER A 258 26.86 -2.05 -1.71
C SER A 258 27.54 -3.18 -0.94
N LEU A 259 28.54 -2.83 -0.12
CA LEU A 259 29.21 -3.77 0.77
C LEU A 259 28.50 -3.87 2.12
N ASN A 260 27.31 -4.45 2.11
CA ASN A 260 26.48 -4.59 3.32
C ASN A 260 27.20 -5.41 4.40
N ALA A 261 26.98 -5.04 5.66
CA ALA A 261 27.67 -5.60 6.80
C ALA A 261 26.73 -6.32 7.77
N ALA A 262 27.17 -7.44 8.32
CA ALA A 262 26.52 -8.10 9.46
C ALA A 262 27.50 -8.14 10.62
N ILE A 263 27.06 -7.59 11.76
CA ILE A 263 27.83 -7.47 12.99
C ILE A 263 27.30 -8.51 13.98
N LEU A 264 28.20 -9.24 14.62
CA LEU A 264 27.88 -10.07 15.79
C LEU A 264 28.22 -9.26 17.04
N GLY A 265 27.28 -9.06 17.95
CA GLY A 265 27.52 -8.35 19.20
C GLY A 265 28.46 -9.12 20.14
N GLU A 266 29.11 -8.41 21.06
CA GLU A 266 30.08 -9.01 22.00
C GLU A 266 29.44 -10.03 22.96
N ASP A 267 28.14 -9.89 23.22
CA ASP A 267 27.33 -10.81 24.03
C ASP A 267 26.91 -12.08 23.28
N ALA A 268 26.97 -12.06 21.94
CA ALA A 268 26.49 -13.14 21.07
C ALA A 268 27.60 -14.17 20.79
N VAL A 269 27.89 -15.00 21.79
CA VAL A 269 28.93 -16.06 21.73
C VAL A 269 28.33 -17.44 21.40
N PRO A 270 29.15 -18.45 21.01
CA PRO A 270 28.65 -19.82 20.79
C PRO A 270 27.79 -20.34 21.95
N GLY A 271 26.64 -20.93 21.62
CA GLY A 271 25.64 -21.39 22.60
C GLY A 271 24.56 -20.36 22.95
N THR A 272 24.69 -19.10 22.51
CA THR A 272 23.61 -18.12 22.54
C THR A 272 22.69 -18.23 21.32
N ALA A 273 21.45 -17.79 21.46
CA ALA A 273 20.51 -17.77 20.33
C ALA A 273 20.97 -16.79 19.24
N GLU A 274 21.59 -15.68 19.62
CA GLU A 274 22.02 -14.60 18.73
C GLU A 274 23.15 -15.07 17.81
N PHE A 275 24.08 -15.89 18.30
CA PHE A 275 25.11 -16.53 17.49
C PHE A 275 24.49 -17.43 16.40
N ASP A 276 23.56 -18.30 16.78
CA ASP A 276 22.88 -19.20 15.83
C ASP A 276 22.06 -18.42 14.79
N LEU A 277 21.38 -17.35 15.23
CA LEU A 277 20.63 -16.44 14.37
C LEU A 277 21.55 -15.73 13.37
N PHE A 278 22.70 -15.24 13.82
CA PHE A 278 23.71 -14.59 12.99
C PHE A 278 24.22 -15.54 11.89
N VAL A 279 24.67 -16.73 12.28
CA VAL A 279 25.17 -17.76 11.33
C VAL A 279 24.10 -18.11 10.30
N LYS A 280 22.84 -18.28 10.75
CA LYS A 280 21.71 -18.58 9.86
C LYS A 280 21.43 -17.45 8.88
N GLU A 281 21.44 -16.20 9.33
CA GLU A 281 21.13 -15.04 8.49
C GLU A 281 22.25 -14.80 7.46
N VAL A 282 23.52 -14.88 7.88
CA VAL A 282 24.67 -14.79 6.97
C VAL A 282 24.62 -15.87 5.89
N ARG A 283 24.43 -17.14 6.27
CA ARG A 283 24.29 -18.25 5.30
C ARG A 283 23.12 -18.02 4.34
N LYS A 284 21.98 -17.54 4.83
CA LYS A 284 20.81 -17.24 4.01
C LYS A 284 21.13 -16.14 2.99
N GLU A 285 21.73 -15.04 3.42
CA GLU A 285 22.04 -13.90 2.54
C GLU A 285 23.11 -14.20 1.50
N MET A 286 24.05 -15.10 1.80
CA MET A 286 25.01 -15.61 0.81
C MET A 286 24.35 -16.48 -0.27
N THR A 287 23.28 -17.21 0.07
CA THR A 287 22.76 -18.31 -0.78
C THR A 287 21.47 -17.98 -1.51
N VAL A 288 20.60 -17.14 -0.93
CA VAL A 288 19.38 -16.64 -1.59
C VAL A 288 19.78 -15.91 -2.88
N LYS A 289 19.18 -16.32 -4.00
CA LYS A 289 19.50 -15.85 -5.36
C LYS A 289 20.98 -15.99 -5.74
N CYS A 290 21.69 -16.97 -5.17
CA CYS A 290 23.14 -17.10 -5.33
C CYS A 290 23.87 -15.79 -4.97
N GLY A 291 23.40 -15.11 -3.91
CA GLY A 291 23.96 -13.85 -3.42
C GLY A 291 23.78 -12.63 -4.34
N GLN A 292 22.98 -12.73 -5.42
CA GLN A 292 22.72 -11.64 -6.36
C GLN A 292 21.66 -10.64 -5.86
N LYS A 293 21.76 -10.23 -4.59
CA LYS A 293 20.93 -9.17 -4.03
C LYS A 293 21.82 -7.98 -3.71
N CYS A 294 21.38 -6.78 -4.07
CA CYS A 294 22.05 -5.53 -3.67
C CYS A 294 22.15 -5.41 -2.13
N THR A 295 21.24 -6.04 -1.41
CA THR A 295 21.21 -6.11 0.06
C THR A 295 21.84 -7.39 0.64
N ALA A 296 22.60 -8.19 -0.11
CA ALA A 296 23.24 -9.39 0.46
C ALA A 296 24.41 -9.00 1.37
N ILE A 297 24.65 -9.79 2.43
CA ILE A 297 25.78 -9.57 3.35
C ILE A 297 27.09 -9.84 2.60
N ARG A 298 27.98 -8.85 2.55
CA ARG A 298 29.32 -8.97 1.94
C ARG A 298 30.42 -9.03 3.00
N ARG A 299 30.16 -8.40 4.14
CA ARG A 299 31.13 -8.18 5.22
C ARG A 299 30.56 -8.72 6.53
N ILE A 300 31.28 -9.65 7.16
CA ILE A 300 30.88 -10.33 8.40
C ILE A 300 31.86 -9.85 9.47
N ILE A 301 31.40 -8.99 10.37
CA ILE A 301 32.23 -8.30 11.37
C ILE A 301 31.93 -8.93 12.73
N VAL A 302 32.93 -9.57 13.35
CA VAL A 302 32.74 -10.38 14.57
C VAL A 302 33.82 -10.09 15.61
N PRO A 303 33.55 -10.30 16.92
CA PRO A 303 34.56 -10.16 17.95
C PRO A 303 35.77 -11.05 17.67
N GLU A 304 36.99 -10.56 17.93
CA GLU A 304 38.24 -11.25 17.60
C GLU A 304 38.35 -12.66 18.22
N ASN A 305 37.70 -12.87 19.38
CA ASN A 305 37.70 -14.13 20.12
C ASN A 305 36.73 -15.20 19.58
N VAL A 306 35.85 -14.88 18.62
CA VAL A 306 34.86 -15.84 18.06
C VAL A 306 34.99 -16.05 16.54
N VAL A 307 36.05 -15.51 15.91
CA VAL A 307 36.30 -15.62 14.46
C VAL A 307 36.31 -17.07 13.98
N GLU A 308 37.02 -17.94 14.69
CA GLU A 308 37.13 -19.36 14.34
C GLU A 308 35.79 -20.09 14.50
N ASP A 309 35.05 -19.81 15.58
CA ASP A 309 33.74 -20.39 15.82
C ASP A 309 32.76 -20.05 14.70
N VAL A 310 32.72 -18.76 14.30
CA VAL A 310 31.88 -18.28 13.19
C VAL A 310 32.30 -18.92 11.88
N GLN A 311 33.61 -19.00 11.59
CA GLN A 311 34.13 -19.65 10.38
C GLN A 311 33.70 -21.12 10.29
N ILE A 312 33.87 -21.89 11.38
CA ILE A 312 33.49 -23.31 11.43
C ILE A 312 31.98 -23.48 11.30
N ALA A 313 31.19 -22.69 12.02
CA ALA A 313 29.73 -22.77 11.99
C ALA A 313 29.16 -22.41 10.62
N LEU A 314 29.67 -21.33 9.98
CA LEU A 314 29.28 -20.94 8.63
C LEU A 314 29.69 -21.97 7.59
N GLY A 315 30.92 -22.48 7.65
CA GLY A 315 31.38 -23.53 6.73
C GLY A 315 30.46 -24.76 6.77
N LYS A 316 30.11 -25.24 7.96
CA LYS A 316 29.15 -26.36 8.15
C LYS A 316 27.75 -26.03 7.65
N ALA A 317 27.30 -24.78 7.75
CA ALA A 317 25.99 -24.36 7.29
C ALA A 317 25.94 -24.22 5.75
N LEU A 318 27.03 -23.79 5.13
CA LEU A 318 27.19 -23.67 3.69
C LEU A 318 27.32 -25.04 3.01
N ASP A 319 28.00 -26.01 3.64
CA ASP A 319 28.17 -27.37 3.12
C ASP A 319 26.85 -28.12 2.87
N LYS A 320 25.79 -27.72 3.58
CA LYS A 320 24.43 -28.28 3.43
C LYS A 320 23.65 -27.69 2.26
N VAL A 321 24.22 -26.73 1.52
CA VAL A 321 23.54 -26.04 0.41
C VAL A 321 23.69 -26.86 -0.87
N ILE A 322 22.61 -27.54 -1.27
CA ILE A 322 22.57 -28.27 -2.55
C ILE A 322 22.43 -27.28 -3.70
N ILE A 323 23.36 -27.34 -4.65
CA ILE A 323 23.43 -26.49 -5.85
C ILE A 323 22.95 -27.29 -7.07
N GLY A 324 22.14 -26.72 -7.95
CA GLY A 324 21.68 -27.45 -9.14
C GLY A 324 20.51 -26.82 -9.90
N ASP A 325 19.80 -27.64 -10.66
CA ASP A 325 18.60 -27.19 -11.39
C ASP A 325 17.50 -26.77 -10.40
N PRO A 326 17.05 -25.51 -10.40
CA PRO A 326 16.05 -24.99 -9.48
C PRO A 326 14.67 -25.66 -9.59
N ARG A 327 14.44 -26.48 -10.62
CA ARG A 327 13.21 -27.29 -10.78
C ARG A 327 13.17 -28.49 -9.84
N LEU A 328 14.32 -28.91 -9.30
CA LEU A 328 14.42 -30.01 -8.36
C LEU A 328 14.13 -29.56 -6.92
N LYS A 329 13.38 -30.37 -6.16
CA LYS A 329 12.87 -29.99 -4.83
C LYS A 329 13.96 -29.94 -3.76
N GLU A 330 15.05 -30.67 -3.95
CA GLU A 330 16.20 -30.77 -3.05
C GLU A 330 17.18 -29.59 -3.20
N VAL A 331 17.21 -28.95 -4.38
CA VAL A 331 18.10 -27.82 -4.66
C VAL A 331 17.72 -26.63 -3.76
N ARG A 332 18.73 -25.98 -3.19
CA ARG A 332 18.60 -24.83 -2.27
C ARG A 332 19.26 -23.57 -2.80
N MET A 333 20.14 -23.69 -3.79
CA MET A 333 20.74 -22.57 -4.51
C MET A 333 20.84 -22.94 -5.99
N GLY A 334 20.39 -22.06 -6.88
CA GLY A 334 20.56 -22.26 -8.32
C GLY A 334 21.84 -21.61 -8.83
N SER A 335 21.76 -20.87 -9.94
CA SER A 335 22.91 -20.27 -10.62
C SER A 335 22.95 -18.75 -10.49
N LEU A 336 24.07 -18.15 -10.88
CA LEU A 336 24.13 -16.74 -11.27
C LEU A 336 23.34 -16.54 -12.58
N ILE A 337 23.04 -15.28 -12.95
CA ILE A 337 22.19 -14.99 -14.12
C ILE A 337 22.84 -15.32 -15.47
N SER A 338 24.18 -15.35 -15.53
CA SER A 338 24.93 -15.50 -16.79
C SER A 338 26.37 -15.93 -16.51
N LYS A 339 27.06 -16.45 -17.53
CA LYS A 339 28.49 -16.82 -17.40
C LYS A 339 29.38 -15.60 -17.27
N GLU A 340 29.03 -14.51 -17.94
CA GLU A 340 29.69 -13.23 -17.81
C GLU A 340 29.67 -12.75 -16.35
N GLN A 341 28.56 -13.01 -15.64
CA GLN A 341 28.48 -12.73 -14.21
C GLN A 341 29.33 -13.68 -13.36
N VAL A 342 29.45 -14.96 -13.72
CA VAL A 342 30.39 -15.90 -13.05
C VAL A 342 31.82 -15.38 -13.15
N ASP A 343 32.23 -14.95 -14.34
CA ASP A 343 33.58 -14.44 -14.59
C ASP A 343 33.82 -13.13 -13.81
N ALA A 344 32.85 -12.20 -13.84
CA ALA A 344 32.94 -10.96 -13.06
C ALA A 344 33.06 -11.22 -11.55
N VAL A 345 32.31 -12.18 -11.00
CA VAL A 345 32.40 -12.55 -9.57
C VAL A 345 33.74 -13.23 -9.28
N ARG A 346 34.22 -14.12 -10.15
CA ARG A 346 35.53 -14.77 -10.02
C ARG A 346 36.66 -13.73 -9.97
N ASP A 347 36.64 -12.73 -10.86
CA ASP A 347 37.62 -11.65 -10.88
C ASP A 347 37.60 -10.83 -9.58
N SER A 348 36.40 -10.48 -9.08
CA SER A 348 36.28 -9.81 -7.78
C SER A 348 36.82 -10.65 -6.62
N VAL A 349 36.57 -11.96 -6.61
CA VAL A 349 37.12 -12.87 -5.58
C VAL A 349 38.64 -12.92 -5.66
N GLN A 350 39.22 -13.02 -6.87
CA GLN A 350 40.66 -13.03 -7.06
C GLN A 350 41.34 -11.74 -6.58
N ASP A 351 40.70 -10.60 -6.80
CA ASP A 351 41.18 -9.32 -6.27
C ASP A 351 41.16 -9.28 -4.75
N ILE A 352 40.05 -9.70 -4.14
CA ILE A 352 39.91 -9.72 -2.67
C ILE A 352 40.89 -10.73 -2.05
N ALA A 353 41.12 -11.87 -2.71
CA ALA A 353 42.02 -12.92 -2.24
C ALA A 353 43.51 -12.52 -2.20
N LYS A 354 43.87 -11.33 -2.72
CA LYS A 354 45.21 -10.75 -2.54
C LYS A 354 45.46 -10.31 -1.09
N GLU A 355 44.40 -9.99 -0.35
CA GLU A 355 44.44 -9.45 1.02
C GLU A 355 43.64 -10.32 2.02
N ALA A 356 42.93 -11.34 1.55
CA ALA A 356 42.11 -12.22 2.37
C ALA A 356 42.30 -13.69 1.97
N GLN A 357 42.11 -14.61 2.91
CA GLN A 357 42.21 -16.04 2.66
C GLN A 357 40.84 -16.64 2.34
N ILE A 358 40.73 -17.45 1.30
CA ILE A 358 39.55 -18.31 1.08
C ILE A 358 39.56 -19.42 2.13
N VAL A 359 38.57 -19.40 3.03
CA VAL A 359 38.43 -20.36 4.15
C VAL A 359 37.32 -21.38 3.94
N TYR A 360 36.44 -21.16 2.96
CA TYR A 360 35.46 -22.14 2.49
C TYR A 360 35.14 -21.93 1.01
N GLY A 361 34.89 -23.03 0.29
CA GLY A 361 34.53 -23.03 -1.13
C GLY A 361 35.74 -23.14 -2.07
N SER A 362 35.46 -23.15 -3.37
CA SER A 362 36.48 -23.23 -4.43
C SER A 362 36.02 -22.47 -5.67
N LEU A 363 36.94 -21.74 -6.30
CA LEU A 363 36.69 -21.12 -7.59
C LEU A 363 36.68 -22.14 -8.75
N ASP A 364 37.32 -23.30 -8.60
CA ASP A 364 37.53 -24.23 -9.73
C ASP A 364 36.63 -25.46 -9.68
N LYS A 365 36.12 -25.80 -8.49
CA LYS A 365 35.32 -27.00 -8.26
C LYS A 365 33.89 -26.64 -7.94
N ILE A 366 32.98 -27.21 -8.71
CA ILE A 366 31.55 -27.12 -8.49
C ILE A 366 30.86 -28.42 -8.85
N GLU A 367 29.98 -28.86 -7.97
CA GLU A 367 29.13 -30.02 -8.14
C GLU A 367 27.68 -29.54 -8.19
N THR A 368 26.93 -30.04 -9.17
CA THR A 368 25.54 -29.66 -9.42
C THR A 368 24.65 -30.88 -9.49
N VAL A 369 23.45 -30.77 -8.93
CA VAL A 369 22.40 -31.80 -9.03
C VAL A 369 21.47 -31.45 -10.18
N GLY A 370 21.28 -32.38 -11.13
CA GLY A 370 20.31 -32.24 -12.23
C GLY A 370 20.67 -31.21 -13.31
N ALA A 371 21.87 -30.63 -13.28
CA ALA A 371 22.33 -29.66 -14.27
C ALA A 371 23.80 -29.89 -14.65
N ASP A 372 24.19 -29.48 -15.86
CA ASP A 372 25.59 -29.50 -16.31
C ASP A 372 26.31 -28.23 -15.83
N ALA A 373 27.20 -28.40 -14.86
CA ALA A 373 27.93 -27.29 -14.24
C ALA A 373 28.81 -26.50 -15.23
N LYS A 374 29.23 -27.11 -16.35
CA LYS A 374 30.03 -26.43 -17.37
C LYS A 374 29.18 -25.60 -18.32
N LYS A 375 27.90 -25.94 -18.49
CA LYS A 375 26.99 -25.21 -19.37
C LYS A 375 26.27 -24.07 -18.64
N GLY A 376 25.77 -24.32 -17.44
CA GLY A 376 25.11 -23.29 -16.63
C GLY A 376 26.08 -22.31 -15.98
N ALA A 377 25.52 -21.24 -15.40
CA ALA A 377 26.22 -20.15 -14.74
C ALA A 377 26.38 -20.40 -13.23
N PHE A 378 26.84 -21.60 -12.84
CA PHE A 378 26.90 -22.01 -11.44
C PHE A 378 28.16 -21.51 -10.73
N MET A 379 28.04 -21.21 -9.43
CA MET A 379 29.16 -20.87 -8.56
C MET A 379 28.96 -21.41 -7.14
N SER A 380 30.02 -21.95 -6.54
CA SER A 380 30.03 -22.40 -5.15
C SER A 380 30.07 -21.19 -4.21
N PRO A 381 29.46 -21.24 -3.01
CA PRO A 381 29.64 -20.18 -2.03
C PRO A 381 31.11 -20.05 -1.64
N ILE A 382 31.62 -18.82 -1.60
CA ILE A 382 33.01 -18.51 -1.21
C ILE A 382 32.99 -17.69 0.08
N LEU A 383 33.64 -18.20 1.12
CA LEU A 383 33.85 -17.47 2.36
C LEU A 383 35.32 -17.10 2.44
N LEU A 384 35.60 -15.80 2.58
CA LEU A 384 36.94 -15.30 2.82
C LEU A 384 37.10 -14.89 4.29
N ARG A 385 38.36 -14.75 4.73
CA ARG A 385 38.74 -14.22 6.04
C ARG A 385 39.87 -13.21 5.87
N ALA A 386 39.71 -12.03 6.45
CA ALA A 386 40.71 -10.97 6.47
C ALA A 386 41.10 -10.66 7.92
N ASP A 387 42.29 -11.09 8.33
CA ASP A 387 42.77 -10.94 9.72
C ASP A 387 43.17 -9.50 10.09
N HIS A 388 43.49 -8.67 9.09
CA HIS A 388 43.91 -7.27 9.27
C HIS A 388 42.95 -6.31 8.55
N PRO A 389 41.67 -6.25 8.94
CA PRO A 389 40.64 -5.56 8.16
C PRO A 389 40.76 -4.04 8.13
N PHE A 390 41.60 -3.44 8.99
CA PHE A 390 41.90 -2.01 8.95
C PHE A 390 43.03 -1.65 7.96
N GLU A 391 43.85 -2.63 7.57
CA GLU A 391 44.96 -2.47 6.63
C GLU A 391 44.53 -2.92 5.21
N ASN A 392 43.68 -3.94 5.14
CA ASN A 392 43.16 -4.51 3.91
C ASN A 392 42.04 -3.63 3.32
N ASN A 393 42.28 -3.04 2.15
CA ASN A 393 41.35 -2.12 1.50
C ASN A 393 40.42 -2.82 0.50
N ALA A 394 40.87 -3.90 -0.14
CA ALA A 394 40.11 -4.56 -1.21
C ALA A 394 38.73 -5.05 -0.73
N ILE A 395 38.66 -5.60 0.49
CA ILE A 395 37.43 -6.08 1.15
C ILE A 395 36.41 -4.96 1.42
N HIS A 396 36.84 -3.70 1.45
CA HIS A 396 36.01 -2.53 1.66
C HIS A 396 35.75 -1.75 0.37
N GLU A 397 36.27 -2.20 -0.78
CA GLU A 397 36.15 -1.49 -2.05
C GLU A 397 35.62 -2.32 -3.21
N ARG A 398 35.92 -3.62 -3.22
CA ARG A 398 35.55 -4.54 -4.29
C ARG A 398 34.34 -5.37 -3.88
N GLU A 399 33.25 -5.26 -4.62
CA GLU A 399 32.10 -6.14 -4.46
C GLU A 399 32.20 -7.37 -5.38
N ALA A 400 32.03 -8.55 -4.79
CA ALA A 400 31.78 -9.79 -5.51
C ALA A 400 30.27 -10.06 -5.50
N PHE A 401 29.55 -9.67 -6.56
CA PHE A 401 28.09 -9.74 -6.66
C PHE A 401 27.59 -11.16 -6.95
N GLY A 402 27.82 -12.06 -6.00
CA GLY A 402 27.49 -13.49 -6.03
C GLY A 402 27.49 -14.07 -4.61
N PRO A 403 27.66 -15.39 -4.42
CA PRO A 403 27.55 -16.04 -3.12
C PRO A 403 28.86 -15.90 -2.31
N VAL A 404 29.30 -14.66 -2.08
CA VAL A 404 30.62 -14.33 -1.53
C VAL A 404 30.50 -13.36 -0.34
N SER A 405 31.20 -13.69 0.75
CA SER A 405 31.33 -12.81 1.93
C SER A 405 32.71 -12.97 2.60
N THR A 406 33.12 -11.97 3.36
CA THR A 406 34.41 -11.95 4.08
C THR A 406 34.23 -11.75 5.59
N ILE A 407 34.84 -12.62 6.41
CA ILE A 407 34.92 -12.50 7.87
C ILE A 407 36.05 -11.55 8.28
N MET A 408 35.77 -10.68 9.26
CA MET A 408 36.69 -9.68 9.78
C MET A 408 36.57 -9.57 11.31
N PRO A 409 37.68 -9.59 12.07
CA PRO A 409 37.68 -9.38 13.52
C PRO A 409 37.52 -7.91 13.91
N TYR A 410 36.98 -7.66 15.10
CA TYR A 410 37.02 -6.38 15.81
C TYR A 410 37.26 -6.59 17.31
N LYS A 411 37.78 -5.58 18.02
CA LYS A 411 38.08 -5.65 19.47
C LYS A 411 37.04 -5.06 20.39
N ASN A 412 36.34 -4.02 19.93
CA ASN A 412 35.27 -3.34 20.65
C ASN A 412 34.22 -2.79 19.67
N LEU A 413 33.07 -2.36 20.20
CA LEU A 413 31.97 -1.85 19.38
C LEU A 413 32.36 -0.66 18.48
N ASP A 414 33.26 0.22 18.92
CA ASP A 414 33.72 1.36 18.11
C ASP A 414 34.48 0.89 16.86
N GLU A 415 35.31 -0.15 17.01
CA GLU A 415 35.96 -0.80 15.86
C GLU A 415 34.95 -1.45 14.91
N ALA A 416 33.90 -2.11 15.43
CA ALA A 416 32.84 -2.69 14.60
C ALA A 416 32.07 -1.63 13.81
N ILE A 417 31.79 -0.48 14.44
CA ILE A 417 31.16 0.67 13.79
C ILE A 417 32.07 1.23 12.69
N LEU A 418 33.36 1.44 12.99
CA LEU A 418 34.33 1.95 12.03
C LEU A 418 34.44 1.01 10.83
N LEU A 419 34.59 -0.30 11.06
CA LEU A 419 34.61 -1.29 9.99
C LEU A 419 33.33 -1.25 9.17
N ALA A 420 32.14 -1.16 9.78
CA ALA A 420 30.89 -1.03 9.03
C ALA A 420 30.90 0.21 8.12
N GLN A 421 31.40 1.36 8.61
CA GLN A 421 31.51 2.62 7.86
C GLN A 421 32.55 2.57 6.73
N MET A 422 33.61 1.74 6.83
CA MET A 422 34.62 1.57 5.78
C MET A 422 34.06 1.05 4.45
N GLY A 423 32.82 0.55 4.42
CA GLY A 423 32.07 0.28 3.19
C GLY A 423 31.73 1.52 2.35
N LYS A 424 32.00 2.73 2.87
CA LYS A 424 31.80 4.05 2.23
C LYS A 424 30.34 4.32 1.86
N GLY A 425 29.42 3.85 2.70
CA GLY A 425 27.97 3.97 2.52
C GLY A 425 27.34 2.73 1.87
N SER A 426 26.43 2.09 2.60
CA SER A 426 25.80 0.81 2.22
C SER A 426 24.28 0.92 2.26
N LEU A 427 23.59 0.02 1.55
CA LEU A 427 22.14 -0.11 1.58
C LEU A 427 21.65 -0.58 2.95
N VAL A 428 22.30 -1.59 3.53
CA VAL A 428 21.89 -2.18 4.79
C VAL A 428 23.07 -2.66 5.64
N SER A 429 22.91 -2.58 6.96
CA SER A 429 23.64 -3.43 7.90
C SER A 429 22.72 -4.19 8.84
N SER A 430 23.25 -5.18 9.54
CA SER A 430 22.58 -5.82 10.68
C SER A 430 23.51 -5.99 11.88
N ILE A 431 22.94 -6.04 13.08
CA ILE A 431 23.63 -6.46 14.30
C ILE A 431 22.83 -7.57 14.99
N ALA A 432 23.49 -8.66 15.39
CA ALA A 432 22.92 -9.72 16.21
C ALA A 432 23.39 -9.59 17.66
N THR A 433 22.50 -9.23 18.58
CA THR A 433 22.79 -8.98 20.01
C THR A 433 21.50 -9.07 20.82
N ASN A 434 21.59 -9.47 22.09
CA ASN A 434 20.47 -9.44 23.04
C ASN A 434 20.63 -8.31 24.08
N ASP A 435 21.57 -7.39 23.87
CA ASP A 435 21.79 -6.22 24.71
C ASP A 435 21.31 -4.95 23.98
N ASP A 436 20.25 -4.32 24.53
CA ASP A 436 19.65 -3.10 23.98
C ASP A 436 20.61 -1.90 23.97
N LYS A 437 21.61 -1.87 24.86
CA LYS A 437 22.64 -0.83 24.86
C LYS A 437 23.58 -1.02 23.68
N ILE A 438 24.07 -2.24 23.44
CA ILE A 438 24.90 -2.56 22.27
C ILE A 438 24.12 -2.24 20.98
N ALA A 439 22.85 -2.67 20.91
CA ALA A 439 21.98 -2.40 19.77
C ALA A 439 21.82 -0.89 19.51
N LYS A 440 21.47 -0.11 20.55
CA LYS A 440 21.32 1.34 20.44
C LYS A 440 22.61 2.03 20.01
N ASP A 441 23.73 1.71 20.67
CA ASP A 441 25.02 2.35 20.43
C ASP A 441 25.51 2.05 19.01
N TYR A 442 25.36 0.81 18.52
CA TYR A 442 25.64 0.48 17.12
C TYR A 442 24.74 1.25 16.15
N VAL A 443 23.41 1.18 16.34
CA VAL A 443 22.44 1.76 15.41
C VAL A 443 22.67 3.26 15.25
N ILE A 444 22.78 4.00 16.35
CA ILE A 444 22.92 5.46 16.30
C ILE A 444 24.23 5.89 15.63
N ASN A 445 25.34 5.19 15.91
CA ASN A 445 26.65 5.58 15.40
C ASN A 445 26.93 5.04 13.97
N ALA A 446 26.25 3.98 13.53
CA ALA A 446 26.41 3.42 12.18
C ALA A 446 25.40 3.95 11.15
N ALA A 447 24.25 4.49 11.57
CA ALA A 447 23.14 4.87 10.68
C ALA A 447 23.50 5.92 9.61
N SER A 448 24.46 6.81 9.87
CA SER A 448 24.90 7.81 8.89
C SER A 448 25.49 7.19 7.60
N HIS A 449 25.85 5.90 7.63
CA HIS A 449 26.43 5.16 6.51
C HIS A 449 25.53 4.04 5.98
N HIS A 450 24.31 3.88 6.50
CA HIS A 450 23.41 2.78 6.14
C HIS A 450 21.98 3.28 5.97
N GLY A 451 21.34 3.00 4.83
CA GLY A 451 19.93 3.39 4.66
C GLY A 451 18.95 2.54 5.48
N ARG A 452 19.38 1.36 5.93
CA ARG A 452 18.63 0.49 6.84
C ARG A 452 19.55 -0.26 7.79
N ILE A 453 19.14 -0.42 9.04
CA ILE A 453 19.82 -1.29 10.01
C ILE A 453 18.81 -2.29 10.58
N LEU A 454 19.15 -3.58 10.57
CA LEU A 454 18.39 -4.64 11.22
C LEU A 454 19.04 -5.01 12.56
N VAL A 455 18.32 -4.86 13.67
CA VAL A 455 18.69 -5.45 14.96
C VAL A 455 18.02 -6.82 15.06
N LEU A 456 18.84 -7.88 15.15
CA LEU A 456 18.39 -9.26 15.20
C LEU A 456 18.63 -9.85 16.58
N ASN A 457 17.57 -10.35 17.22
CA ASN A 457 17.66 -11.05 18.50
C ASN A 457 16.62 -12.17 18.57
N ARG A 458 16.67 -12.97 19.64
CA ARG A 458 15.72 -14.08 19.86
C ARG A 458 14.23 -13.67 19.88
N GLU A 459 13.93 -12.43 20.22
CA GLU A 459 12.55 -11.91 20.28
C GLU A 459 12.04 -11.55 18.88
N SER A 460 12.84 -10.83 18.08
CA SER A 460 12.46 -10.39 16.74
C SER A 460 12.55 -11.50 15.69
N ALA A 461 13.42 -12.50 15.88
CA ALA A 461 13.75 -13.50 14.86
C ALA A 461 12.57 -14.32 14.32
N LYS A 462 11.50 -14.50 15.10
CA LYS A 462 10.32 -15.29 14.69
C LYS A 462 9.51 -14.61 13.59
N GLU A 463 9.49 -13.29 13.59
CA GLU A 463 8.70 -12.46 12.66
C GLU A 463 9.59 -11.56 11.78
N SER A 464 10.91 -11.63 11.97
CA SER A 464 11.88 -10.87 11.19
C SER A 464 11.75 -11.18 9.71
N THR A 465 11.73 -10.12 8.90
CA THR A 465 11.71 -10.20 7.44
C THR A 465 13.10 -10.47 6.86
N GLY A 466 14.14 -10.40 7.69
CA GLY A 466 15.53 -10.66 7.35
C GLY A 466 16.30 -9.43 6.84
N HIS A 467 17.61 -9.60 6.73
CA HIS A 467 18.55 -8.58 6.29
C HIS A 467 18.27 -8.15 4.84
N GLY A 468 18.12 -9.11 3.92
CA GLY A 468 18.05 -8.81 2.49
C GLY A 468 16.66 -8.76 1.89
N SER A 469 15.63 -8.36 2.66
CA SER A 469 14.26 -8.18 2.19
C SER A 469 13.84 -6.71 2.37
N PRO A 470 13.96 -5.84 1.35
CA PRO A 470 13.48 -4.47 1.43
C PRO A 470 11.94 -4.45 1.56
N LEU A 471 11.43 -3.74 2.57
CA LEU A 471 9.99 -3.64 2.82
C LEU A 471 9.40 -2.36 2.21
N PRO A 472 8.24 -2.40 1.53
CA PRO A 472 7.66 -1.23 0.86
C PRO A 472 7.46 0.01 1.74
N ALA A 473 7.25 -0.20 3.04
CA ALA A 473 7.04 0.86 4.02
C ALA A 473 8.35 1.45 4.60
N LEU A 474 9.50 0.79 4.38
CA LEU A 474 10.82 1.22 4.87
C LEU A 474 11.66 1.72 3.70
N VAL A 475 12.58 2.63 3.99
CA VAL A 475 13.49 3.18 2.97
C VAL A 475 14.38 2.06 2.43
N HIS A 476 14.50 2.00 1.11
CA HIS A 476 15.51 1.22 0.41
C HIS A 476 16.43 2.18 -0.33
N GLY A 477 17.73 2.11 -0.08
CA GLY A 477 18.68 3.12 -0.52
C GLY A 477 19.80 3.24 0.49
N GLY A 478 20.76 4.13 0.23
CA GLY A 478 21.90 4.31 1.11
C GLY A 478 22.84 5.40 0.63
N PRO A 479 23.62 6.02 1.54
CA PRO A 479 24.54 7.09 1.20
C PRO A 479 25.77 6.58 0.42
N GLY A 480 26.57 7.51 -0.09
CA GLY A 480 27.91 7.21 -0.62
C GLY A 480 27.91 6.19 -1.77
N ARG A 481 28.59 5.06 -1.59
CA ARG A 481 28.75 4.03 -2.62
C ARG A 481 27.42 3.45 -3.09
N ALA A 482 26.50 3.21 -2.16
CA ALA A 482 25.14 2.72 -2.45
C ALA A 482 24.31 3.67 -3.34
N GLY A 483 24.79 4.90 -3.57
CA GLY A 483 24.34 5.78 -4.64
C GLY A 483 23.71 7.10 -4.18
N GLY A 484 23.37 7.20 -2.90
CA GLY A 484 22.75 8.37 -2.28
C GLY A 484 21.25 8.50 -2.57
N GLY A 485 20.66 7.55 -3.28
CA GLY A 485 19.23 7.50 -3.56
C GLY A 485 18.42 6.93 -2.40
N GLU A 486 17.13 7.27 -2.41
CA GLU A 486 16.09 6.65 -1.59
C GLU A 486 14.95 6.18 -2.52
N GLU A 487 14.45 4.98 -2.25
CA GLU A 487 13.33 4.30 -2.89
C GLU A 487 12.41 3.75 -1.79
N MET A 488 11.19 3.34 -2.16
CA MET A 488 10.20 2.75 -1.24
C MET A 488 9.85 3.72 -0.08
N GLY A 489 10.00 3.34 1.19
CA GLY A 489 9.79 4.26 2.33
C GLY A 489 8.34 4.71 2.56
N GLY A 490 7.37 3.95 2.06
CA GLY A 490 5.95 4.27 2.16
C GLY A 490 5.59 5.56 1.42
N MET A 491 5.05 6.55 2.14
CA MET A 491 4.76 7.85 1.53
C MET A 491 6.02 8.57 1.02
N ARG A 492 7.21 8.30 1.57
CA ARG A 492 8.46 8.97 1.18
C ARG A 492 8.77 8.77 -0.31
N GLY A 493 8.72 7.53 -0.78
CA GLY A 493 8.95 7.18 -2.18
C GLY A 493 7.98 7.87 -3.13
N ILE A 494 6.69 7.92 -2.76
CA ILE A 494 5.64 8.57 -3.60
C ILE A 494 5.97 10.05 -3.80
N LYS A 495 6.50 10.71 -2.77
CA LYS A 495 6.84 12.14 -2.81
C LYS A 495 7.96 12.46 -3.81
N HIS A 496 8.85 11.52 -4.18
CA HIS A 496 9.88 11.76 -5.20
C HIS A 496 9.29 12.08 -6.58
N TYR A 497 8.08 11.59 -6.86
CA TYR A 497 7.36 11.78 -8.13
C TYR A 497 6.34 12.92 -8.08
N LEU A 498 6.27 13.63 -6.95
CA LEU A 498 5.46 14.82 -6.78
C LEU A 498 6.36 16.08 -6.79
N GLN A 499 5.79 17.20 -7.21
CA GLN A 499 6.39 18.51 -7.07
C GLN A 499 5.85 19.18 -5.81
N ARG A 500 6.72 19.44 -4.84
CA ARG A 500 6.39 20.25 -3.66
C ARG A 500 6.34 21.73 -4.03
N THR A 501 5.30 22.40 -3.58
CA THR A 501 5.10 23.84 -3.79
C THR A 501 4.57 24.47 -2.53
N ALA A 502 5.27 25.48 -2.02
CA ALA A 502 4.73 26.37 -0.99
C ALA A 502 3.73 27.31 -1.65
N ILE A 503 2.49 27.29 -1.18
CA ILE A 503 1.45 28.23 -1.56
C ILE A 503 1.21 29.21 -0.42
N GLN A 504 0.96 30.46 -0.75
CA GLN A 504 0.72 31.54 0.20
C GLN A 504 -0.58 32.26 -0.17
N GLY A 505 -1.32 32.72 0.83
CA GLY A 505 -2.55 33.44 0.58
C GLY A 505 -3.39 33.64 1.83
N SER A 506 -4.64 34.04 1.60
CA SER A 506 -5.62 34.13 2.68
C SER A 506 -6.04 32.74 3.16
N PRO A 507 -6.42 32.55 4.43
CA PRO A 507 -6.99 31.29 4.92
C PRO A 507 -8.18 30.81 4.10
N THR A 508 -8.99 31.73 3.57
CA THR A 508 -10.11 31.42 2.68
C THR A 508 -9.66 30.78 1.39
N THR A 509 -8.72 31.41 0.69
CA THR A 509 -8.20 30.86 -0.57
C THR A 509 -7.47 29.55 -0.35
N LEU A 510 -6.67 29.43 0.71
CA LEU A 510 -5.98 28.18 1.02
C LEU A 510 -6.94 27.06 1.43
N THR A 511 -8.09 27.38 2.03
CA THR A 511 -9.16 26.39 2.29
C THR A 511 -9.67 25.78 1.00
N GLU A 512 -9.95 26.60 -0.02
CA GLU A 512 -10.41 26.11 -1.33
C GLU A 512 -9.33 25.32 -2.05
N ILE A 513 -8.07 25.77 -2.00
CA ILE A 513 -6.95 25.06 -2.66
C ILE A 513 -6.63 23.74 -1.96
N THR A 514 -6.68 23.66 -0.64
CA THR A 514 -6.28 22.43 0.08
C THR A 514 -7.44 21.46 0.28
N GLY A 515 -8.68 21.94 0.21
CA GLY A 515 -9.85 21.19 0.68
C GLY A 515 -9.84 20.95 2.20
N ILE A 516 -9.05 21.73 2.94
CA ILE A 516 -8.91 21.68 4.39
C ILE A 516 -9.21 23.08 4.94
N TYR A 517 -10.24 23.19 5.77
CA TYR A 517 -10.59 24.44 6.43
C TYR A 517 -9.43 24.95 7.29
N GLN A 518 -9.11 26.23 7.10
CA GLN A 518 -8.12 26.94 7.89
C GLN A 518 -8.83 27.88 8.88
N PRO A 519 -8.35 28.02 10.12
CA PRO A 519 -8.84 29.05 11.04
C PRO A 519 -8.83 30.44 10.40
N ASN A 520 -9.77 31.30 10.79
CA ASN A 520 -9.98 32.64 10.19
C ASN A 520 -10.36 32.65 8.70
N SER A 521 -10.68 31.50 8.12
CA SER A 521 -11.31 31.41 6.80
C SER A 521 -12.76 31.90 6.85
N LYS A 522 -13.33 32.25 5.69
CA LYS A 522 -14.77 32.59 5.61
C LYS A 522 -15.58 31.32 5.85
N TYR A 523 -16.53 31.40 6.78
CA TYR A 523 -17.52 30.35 6.98
C TYR A 523 -18.45 30.24 5.76
N LYS A 524 -18.83 29.01 5.42
CA LYS A 524 -19.93 28.70 4.49
C LYS A 524 -21.12 28.30 5.36
N GLU A 525 -22.03 29.24 5.64
CA GLU A 525 -23.17 28.97 6.53
C GLU A 525 -24.04 27.83 5.97
N ALA A 526 -24.34 26.85 6.81
CA ALA A 526 -25.16 25.70 6.43
C ALA A 526 -26.65 26.03 6.46
N GLU A 527 -27.41 25.67 5.42
CA GLU A 527 -28.86 25.90 5.34
C GLU A 527 -29.66 25.12 6.41
N GLN A 528 -29.13 23.99 6.83
CA GLN A 528 -29.64 23.15 7.90
C GLN A 528 -28.49 22.63 8.75
N HIS A 529 -28.81 22.00 9.88
CA HIS A 529 -27.81 21.44 10.78
C HIS A 529 -26.82 20.51 10.04
N PRO A 530 -25.48 20.71 10.15
CA PRO A 530 -24.50 19.99 9.34
C PRO A 530 -24.56 18.45 9.48
N PHE A 531 -24.91 17.93 10.66
CA PHE A 531 -25.10 16.49 10.88
C PHE A 531 -26.31 15.85 10.18
N LYS A 532 -27.15 16.64 9.49
CA LYS A 532 -28.24 16.13 8.65
C LYS A 532 -27.80 15.79 7.23
N TYR A 533 -26.64 16.28 6.80
CA TYR A 533 -26.13 16.02 5.45
C TYR A 533 -25.43 14.68 5.36
N HIS A 534 -25.53 14.04 4.20
CA HIS A 534 -24.68 12.91 3.86
C HIS A 534 -23.28 13.38 3.47
N TRP A 535 -22.35 12.44 3.41
CA TRP A 535 -20.93 12.74 3.25
C TRP A 535 -20.60 13.53 1.96
N GLU A 536 -21.30 13.28 0.86
CA GLU A 536 -21.12 13.98 -0.41
C GLU A 536 -21.51 15.47 -0.33
N ASP A 537 -22.59 15.78 0.40
CA ASP A 537 -23.19 17.13 0.46
C ASP A 537 -22.45 18.06 1.44
N ILE A 538 -21.59 17.50 2.30
CA ILE A 538 -20.74 18.27 3.21
C ILE A 538 -19.54 18.83 2.43
N GLN A 539 -19.15 20.08 2.71
CA GLN A 539 -17.96 20.68 2.11
C GLN A 539 -17.06 21.34 3.17
N PRO A 540 -15.73 21.36 2.99
CA PRO A 540 -14.82 22.12 3.83
C PRO A 540 -15.28 23.58 3.97
N GLY A 541 -15.31 24.08 5.21
CA GLY A 541 -15.82 25.40 5.58
C GLY A 541 -17.32 25.48 5.86
N MET A 542 -18.11 24.42 5.58
CA MET A 542 -19.52 24.35 5.98
C MET A 542 -19.64 24.51 7.50
N SER A 543 -20.36 25.52 7.99
CA SER A 543 -20.36 25.92 9.40
C SER A 543 -21.76 26.08 9.98
N LEU A 544 -21.88 25.81 11.28
CA LEU A 544 -23.04 26.10 12.12
C LEU A 544 -22.61 26.98 13.30
N LYS A 545 -23.28 28.11 13.52
CA LYS A 545 -23.25 28.82 14.80
C LYS A 545 -24.35 28.27 15.71
N THR A 546 -23.97 27.78 16.89
CA THR A 546 -24.95 27.30 17.87
C THR A 546 -25.61 28.46 18.62
N HIS A 547 -26.67 28.14 19.36
CA HIS A 547 -27.17 29.01 20.42
C HIS A 547 -26.17 29.08 21.59
N LYS A 548 -26.39 30.02 22.51
CA LYS A 548 -25.52 30.27 23.68
C LYS A 548 -25.91 29.40 24.87
N ARG A 549 -24.95 29.06 25.73
CA ARG A 549 -25.15 28.44 27.06
C ARG A 549 -24.30 29.14 28.11
N THR A 550 -24.90 29.49 29.24
CA THR A 550 -24.21 30.04 30.41
C THR A 550 -23.80 28.90 31.34
N PHE A 551 -22.55 28.92 31.81
CA PHE A 551 -22.04 27.93 32.77
C PHE A 551 -22.27 28.43 34.19
N THR A 552 -22.93 27.62 35.02
CA THR A 552 -23.21 27.98 36.41
C THR A 552 -22.23 27.30 37.37
N ASP A 553 -22.11 27.81 38.59
CA ASP A 553 -21.34 27.15 39.66
C ASP A 553 -21.85 25.71 39.91
N THR A 554 -23.17 25.52 39.81
CA THR A 554 -23.82 24.21 39.90
C THR A 554 -23.40 23.27 38.76
N ASP A 555 -23.26 23.75 37.52
CA ASP A 555 -22.75 22.93 36.43
C ASP A 555 -21.32 22.43 36.72
N ILE A 556 -20.44 23.30 37.22
CA ILE A 556 -19.05 22.97 37.53
C ILE A 556 -18.99 21.92 38.64
N ILE A 557 -19.73 22.12 39.74
CA ILE A 557 -19.78 21.18 40.86
C ILE A 557 -20.41 19.84 40.44
N ASN A 558 -21.50 19.87 39.66
CA ASN A 558 -22.14 18.65 39.18
C ASN A 558 -21.22 17.85 38.27
N PHE A 559 -20.46 18.52 37.40
CA PHE A 559 -19.48 17.86 36.54
C PHE A 559 -18.33 17.27 37.34
N ALA A 560 -17.82 17.97 38.36
CA ALA A 560 -16.84 17.44 39.29
C ALA A 560 -17.36 16.16 39.98
N ASN A 561 -18.57 16.21 40.53
CA ASN A 561 -19.19 15.05 41.20
C ASN A 561 -19.43 13.87 40.24
N LEU A 562 -19.83 14.14 39.00
CA LEU A 562 -20.10 13.12 37.99
C LEU A 562 -18.82 12.45 37.48
N THR A 563 -17.79 13.25 37.20
CA THR A 563 -16.54 12.76 36.61
C THR A 563 -15.50 12.36 37.64
N TRP A 564 -15.74 12.72 38.91
CA TRP A 564 -14.80 12.60 40.02
C TRP A 564 -13.54 13.47 39.88
N ASP A 565 -13.54 14.41 38.94
CA ASP A 565 -12.49 15.42 38.84
C ASP A 565 -12.76 16.51 39.87
N HIS A 566 -12.15 16.38 41.05
CA HIS A 566 -12.19 17.40 42.11
C HIS A 566 -10.89 18.22 42.16
N PHE A 567 -10.30 18.50 40.99
CA PHE A 567 -9.13 19.36 40.92
C PHE A 567 -9.43 20.75 41.51
N TYR A 568 -8.51 21.24 42.36
CA TYR A 568 -8.73 22.39 43.24
C TYR A 568 -9.23 23.64 42.50
N ALA A 569 -8.77 23.88 41.27
CA ALA A 569 -9.18 25.04 40.47
C ALA A 569 -10.70 25.07 40.16
N HIS A 570 -11.37 23.93 40.22
CA HIS A 570 -12.81 23.77 39.97
C HIS A 570 -13.64 23.64 41.25
N THR A 571 -13.05 23.16 42.33
CA THR A 571 -13.79 22.77 43.53
C THR A 571 -13.47 23.57 44.79
N ASP A 572 -12.26 24.10 44.90
CA ASP A 572 -11.76 24.79 46.10
C ASP A 572 -11.23 26.21 45.77
N ILE A 573 -12.08 27.20 46.03
CA ILE A 573 -11.77 28.62 45.82
C ILE A 573 -10.72 29.17 46.79
N THR A 574 -10.43 28.46 47.89
CA THR A 574 -9.45 28.91 48.90
C THR A 574 -8.02 28.51 48.55
N SER A 575 -7.85 27.64 47.54
CA SER A 575 -6.56 27.11 47.09
C SER A 575 -6.10 27.68 45.74
N LEU A 576 -6.62 28.86 45.34
CA LEU A 576 -6.25 29.49 44.07
C LEU A 576 -4.99 30.38 44.15
N ASP A 577 -4.54 30.71 45.37
CA ASP A 577 -3.33 31.51 45.60
C ASP A 577 -2.09 30.84 44.99
N GLY A 578 -1.38 31.58 44.12
CA GLY A 578 -0.21 31.07 43.39
C GLY A 578 -0.54 30.29 42.10
N SER A 579 -1.83 30.12 41.78
CA SER A 579 -2.28 29.60 40.48
C SER A 579 -2.51 30.73 39.45
N ILE A 580 -2.77 30.34 38.19
CA ILE A 580 -3.15 31.28 37.12
C ILE A 580 -4.65 31.63 37.14
N PHE A 581 -5.44 31.06 38.05
CA PHE A 581 -6.89 31.20 38.07
C PHE A 581 -7.31 32.14 39.18
N GLU A 582 -8.20 33.08 38.84
CA GLU A 582 -8.66 34.11 39.79
C GLU A 582 -9.95 33.70 40.53
N LYS A 583 -10.71 32.76 39.94
CA LYS A 583 -12.00 32.28 40.44
C LYS A 583 -12.15 30.80 40.13
N ARG A 584 -13.22 30.19 40.67
CA ARG A 584 -13.63 28.84 40.29
C ARG A 584 -13.81 28.77 38.78
N THR A 585 -12.95 27.98 38.13
CA THR A 585 -12.95 27.80 36.68
C THR A 585 -13.74 26.55 36.29
N ALA A 586 -14.33 26.53 35.11
CA ALA A 586 -14.98 25.37 34.54
C ALA A 586 -13.95 24.32 34.11
N HIS A 587 -14.30 23.02 34.24
CA HIS A 587 -13.45 21.94 33.75
C HIS A 587 -13.28 22.05 32.23
N GLY A 588 -12.06 21.91 31.71
CA GLY A 588 -11.86 21.85 30.26
C GLY A 588 -12.72 20.76 29.60
N TYR A 589 -12.81 19.58 30.23
CA TYR A 589 -13.69 18.51 29.75
C TYR A 589 -15.17 18.86 29.82
N PHE A 590 -15.60 19.65 30.79
CA PHE A 590 -16.96 20.18 30.82
C PHE A 590 -17.21 21.14 29.66
N ILE A 591 -16.25 22.02 29.32
CA ILE A 591 -16.36 22.93 28.17
C ILE A 591 -16.62 22.13 26.89
N ILE A 592 -15.86 21.06 26.64
CA ILE A 592 -16.03 20.21 25.45
C ILE A 592 -17.34 19.42 25.49
N ALA A 593 -17.71 18.86 26.65
CA ALA A 593 -18.98 18.13 26.80
C ALA A 593 -20.19 19.05 26.57
N ALA A 594 -20.14 20.27 27.13
CA ALA A 594 -21.16 21.29 26.92
C ALA A 594 -21.19 21.78 25.46
N ALA A 595 -20.04 21.94 24.82
CA ALA A 595 -19.94 22.25 23.39
C ALA A 595 -20.61 21.17 22.55
N ALA A 596 -20.33 19.89 22.80
CA ALA A 596 -21.00 18.78 22.12
C ALA A 596 -22.53 18.82 22.33
N GLY A 597 -23.00 19.11 23.54
CA GLY A 597 -24.43 19.33 23.80
C GLY A 597 -25.06 20.44 22.97
N LEU A 598 -24.28 21.44 22.52
CA LEU A 598 -24.76 22.54 21.68
C LEU A 598 -24.79 22.21 20.18
N PHE A 599 -23.81 21.47 19.68
CA PHE A 599 -23.66 21.23 18.23
C PHE A 599 -24.09 19.83 17.75
N VAL A 600 -24.34 18.88 18.64
CA VAL A 600 -24.77 17.53 18.23
C VAL A 600 -26.26 17.53 17.90
N TYR A 601 -26.60 16.99 16.73
CA TYR A 601 -27.98 16.81 16.32
C TYR A 601 -28.61 15.60 17.06
N PRO A 602 -29.75 15.77 17.76
CA PRO A 602 -30.29 14.71 18.62
C PRO A 602 -31.07 13.62 17.88
N ASN A 603 -31.59 13.88 16.68
CA ASN A 603 -32.39 12.90 15.94
C ASN A 603 -31.53 12.01 15.03
N LYS A 604 -32.04 10.82 14.69
CA LYS A 604 -31.39 9.91 13.73
C LYS A 604 -31.15 10.62 12.40
N GLY A 605 -29.93 10.49 11.88
CA GLY A 605 -29.50 11.08 10.62
C GLY A 605 -28.30 10.32 10.02
N PRO A 606 -27.62 10.92 9.01
CA PRO A 606 -26.49 10.26 8.33
C PRO A 606 -25.25 10.06 9.21
N VAL A 607 -25.11 10.85 10.28
CA VAL A 607 -24.06 10.65 11.27
C VAL A 607 -24.28 9.32 12.00
N SER A 608 -23.37 8.38 11.82
CA SER A 608 -23.44 7.05 12.43
C SER A 608 -22.73 6.99 13.78
N ALA A 609 -21.58 7.65 13.90
CA ALA A 609 -20.81 7.68 15.14
C ALA A 609 -19.93 8.94 15.22
N ASN A 610 -19.90 9.58 16.39
CA ASN A 610 -18.84 10.51 16.75
C ASN A 610 -17.85 9.74 17.64
N TYR A 611 -16.71 9.34 17.09
CA TYR A 611 -15.87 8.29 17.69
C TYR A 611 -14.45 8.76 18.05
N GLY A 612 -14.08 10.00 17.71
CA GLY A 612 -12.74 10.49 17.94
C GLY A 612 -12.67 11.99 18.20
N LEU A 613 -11.63 12.38 18.95
CA LEU A 613 -11.29 13.75 19.29
C LEU A 613 -9.78 13.92 19.04
N GLU A 614 -9.42 14.92 18.25
CA GLU A 614 -8.05 15.31 17.90
C GLU A 614 -7.81 16.79 18.28
N GLU A 615 -6.56 17.17 18.52
CA GLU A 615 -6.14 18.59 18.67
C GLU A 615 -6.96 19.44 19.66
N CYS A 616 -7.36 18.87 20.80
CA CYS A 616 -8.10 19.62 21.82
C CYS A 616 -7.18 20.57 22.60
N ARG A 617 -7.49 21.87 22.61
CA ARG A 617 -6.74 22.89 23.37
C ARG A 617 -7.69 23.87 24.06
N PHE A 618 -7.36 24.23 25.30
CA PHE A 618 -8.01 25.28 26.08
C PHE A 618 -7.10 26.49 26.10
N LEU A 619 -7.54 27.59 25.50
CA LEU A 619 -6.73 28.79 25.29
C LEU A 619 -6.87 29.78 26.43
N ARG A 620 -8.04 29.80 27.09
CA ARG A 620 -8.35 30.63 28.26
C ARG A 620 -9.27 29.88 29.22
N PRO A 621 -9.20 30.17 30.53
CA PRO A 621 -10.18 29.67 31.49
C PRO A 621 -11.56 30.27 31.19
N LEU A 622 -12.59 29.51 31.53
CA LEU A 622 -13.95 30.03 31.69
C LEU A 622 -14.32 29.94 33.16
N TYR A 623 -14.97 30.96 33.67
CA TYR A 623 -15.40 31.03 35.05
C TYR A 623 -16.91 30.80 35.15
N HIS A 624 -17.39 30.65 36.38
CA HIS A 624 -18.83 30.64 36.63
C HIS A 624 -19.49 31.92 36.08
N ASN A 625 -20.70 31.77 35.53
CA ASN A 625 -21.51 32.74 34.80
C ASN A 625 -20.98 33.19 33.43
N ASP A 626 -19.89 32.62 32.94
CA ASP A 626 -19.47 32.85 31.56
C ASP A 626 -20.44 32.18 30.59
N THR A 627 -20.68 32.84 29.46
CA THR A 627 -21.58 32.37 28.41
C THR A 627 -20.80 32.05 27.16
N VAL A 628 -21.02 30.86 26.61
CA VAL A 628 -20.33 30.39 25.41
C VAL A 628 -21.29 30.09 24.27
N TYR A 629 -20.76 30.11 23.05
CA TYR A 629 -21.35 29.45 21.89
C TYR A 629 -20.28 28.69 21.11
N VAL A 630 -20.71 27.85 20.17
CA VAL A 630 -19.81 27.05 19.35
C VAL A 630 -20.00 27.36 17.88
N ARG A 631 -18.89 27.39 17.14
CA ARG A 631 -18.86 27.22 15.69
C ARG A 631 -18.40 25.81 15.38
N LEU A 632 -19.28 25.02 14.76
CA LEU A 632 -18.95 23.69 14.24
C LEU A 632 -18.74 23.80 12.73
N THR A 633 -17.51 23.62 12.26
CA THR A 633 -17.14 23.80 10.86
C THR A 633 -16.53 22.53 10.27
N CYS A 634 -16.95 22.10 9.09
CA CYS A 634 -16.34 20.95 8.42
C CYS A 634 -14.87 21.29 8.09
N LYS A 635 -13.93 20.61 8.76
CA LYS A 635 -12.49 20.78 8.56
C LYS A 635 -12.04 20.10 7.28
N GLN A 636 -12.32 18.81 7.17
CA GLN A 636 -11.81 17.97 6.10
C GLN A 636 -12.71 16.73 5.95
N LYS A 637 -12.86 16.25 4.72
CA LYS A 637 -13.46 14.94 4.44
C LYS A 637 -12.38 13.92 4.12
N VAL A 638 -12.48 12.74 4.72
CA VAL A 638 -11.61 11.59 4.45
C VAL A 638 -12.48 10.45 3.96
N ASP A 639 -12.19 9.96 2.77
CA ASP A 639 -12.91 8.84 2.20
C ASP A 639 -12.50 7.53 2.91
N ARG A 640 -13.45 6.59 3.04
CA ARG A 640 -13.26 5.32 3.72
C ARG A 640 -13.90 4.19 2.93
N ASP A 641 -13.13 3.12 2.76
CA ASP A 641 -13.67 1.84 2.30
C ASP A 641 -14.28 1.07 3.47
N VAL A 642 -15.42 0.43 3.23
CA VAL A 642 -16.13 -0.40 4.21
C VAL A 642 -16.00 -1.87 3.83
N ALA A 643 -15.51 -2.70 4.74
CA ALA A 643 -15.31 -4.14 4.53
C ALA A 643 -16.21 -5.03 5.43
N SER A 644 -16.87 -4.42 6.40
CA SER A 644 -17.81 -5.03 7.35
C SER A 644 -19.26 -4.84 6.91
N ALA A 645 -20.20 -5.43 7.66
CA ALA A 645 -21.64 -5.20 7.58
C ALA A 645 -22.03 -3.78 8.04
N GLU A 646 -21.58 -2.78 7.28
CA GLU A 646 -21.79 -1.35 7.55
C GLU A 646 -22.16 -0.63 6.26
N HIS A 647 -23.02 0.38 6.35
CA HIS A 647 -23.33 1.22 5.20
C HIS A 647 -22.07 1.97 4.73
N PRO A 648 -21.93 2.17 3.41
CA PRO A 648 -20.92 3.06 2.86
C PRO A 648 -20.91 4.39 3.59
N SER A 649 -19.75 4.76 4.13
CA SER A 649 -19.56 5.95 4.93
C SER A 649 -18.18 6.53 4.69
N GLY A 650 -18.03 7.82 4.96
CA GLY A 650 -16.75 8.50 5.03
C GLY A 650 -16.56 9.15 6.39
N ILE A 651 -15.35 9.63 6.67
CA ILE A 651 -15.05 10.39 7.88
C ILE A 651 -15.15 11.87 7.53
N VAL A 652 -15.80 12.64 8.39
CA VAL A 652 -15.77 14.10 8.38
C VAL A 652 -15.09 14.55 9.66
N LYS A 653 -13.98 15.27 9.50
CA LYS A 653 -13.33 15.99 10.58
C LYS A 653 -14.05 17.32 10.74
N TRP A 654 -14.60 17.61 11.93
CA TRP A 654 -15.19 18.91 12.22
C TRP A 654 -14.30 19.70 13.16
N PHE A 655 -13.99 20.92 12.79
CA PHE A 655 -13.32 21.89 13.64
C PHE A 655 -14.36 22.57 14.53
N VAL A 656 -14.16 22.43 15.83
CA VAL A 656 -14.99 23.00 16.89
C VAL A 656 -14.24 24.20 17.43
N GLU A 657 -14.85 25.37 17.32
CA GLU A 657 -14.37 26.62 17.93
C GLU A 657 -15.37 27.04 18.99
N VAL A 658 -14.94 27.13 20.25
CA VAL A 658 -15.76 27.61 21.37
C VAL A 658 -15.40 29.06 21.62
N PHE A 659 -16.40 29.94 21.59
CA PHE A 659 -16.26 31.37 21.82
C PHE A 659 -17.02 31.79 23.07
N ASP A 660 -16.54 32.82 23.76
CA ASP A 660 -17.26 33.49 24.85
C ASP A 660 -18.29 34.51 24.31
N ALA A 661 -18.85 35.33 25.21
CA ALA A 661 -19.89 36.30 24.87
C ALA A 661 -19.35 37.48 24.05
N GLU A 662 -18.05 37.74 24.15
CA GLU A 662 -17.28 38.80 23.52
C GLU A 662 -16.62 38.36 22.19
N ASP A 663 -17.00 37.18 21.67
CA ASP A 663 -16.49 36.58 20.43
C ASP A 663 -14.99 36.21 20.47
N GLU A 664 -14.44 36.01 21.68
CA GLU A 664 -13.07 35.60 21.84
C GLU A 664 -12.95 34.07 21.97
N LEU A 665 -11.88 33.51 21.38
CA LEU A 665 -11.71 32.06 21.28
C LEU A 665 -11.26 31.45 22.62
N VAL A 666 -12.06 30.50 23.11
CA VAL A 666 -11.88 29.81 24.39
C VAL A 666 -11.18 28.47 24.23
N ALA A 667 -11.70 27.65 23.35
CA ALA A 667 -11.23 26.29 23.15
C ALA A 667 -11.39 25.88 21.69
N ILE A 668 -10.50 25.00 21.24
CA ILE A 668 -10.60 24.37 19.93
C ILE A 668 -10.51 22.86 20.08
N ALA A 669 -11.18 22.15 19.18
CA ALA A 669 -11.01 20.71 19.02
C ALA A 669 -11.32 20.29 17.59
N THR A 670 -10.84 19.12 17.18
CA THR A 670 -11.29 18.45 15.95
C THR A 670 -12.02 17.17 16.32
N ILE A 671 -13.29 17.03 15.97
CA ILE A 671 -14.05 15.79 16.18
C ILE A 671 -14.06 14.94 14.91
N LEU A 672 -14.00 13.62 15.07
CA LEU A 672 -14.05 12.64 13.98
C LEU A 672 -15.42 11.98 13.94
N THR A 673 -16.15 12.25 12.87
CA THR A 673 -17.51 11.76 12.70
C THR A 673 -17.59 10.84 11.49
N MET A 674 -18.14 9.64 11.70
CA MET A 674 -18.50 8.73 10.62
C MET A 674 -19.85 9.15 10.05
N VAL A 675 -19.89 9.48 8.77
CA VAL A 675 -21.09 9.97 8.07
C VAL A 675 -21.40 9.06 6.90
N GLN A 676 -22.65 8.60 6.81
CA GLN A 676 -23.11 7.76 5.70
C GLN A 676 -23.02 8.51 4.38
N LYS A 677 -22.64 7.79 3.34
CA LYS A 677 -22.67 8.25 1.96
C LYS A 677 -24.10 8.16 1.42
N ASN A 678 -24.41 9.05 0.49
CA ASN A 678 -25.67 9.07 -0.24
C ASN A 678 -25.91 7.72 -0.92
N GLN A 679 -27.11 7.17 -0.69
CA GLN A 679 -27.60 6.01 -1.40
C GLN A 679 -28.44 6.51 -2.58
N THR A 680 -27.84 6.55 -3.78
CA THR A 680 -28.53 6.90 -5.04
C THR A 680 -28.63 5.72 -6.02
N THR A 681 -28.05 4.57 -5.69
CA THR A 681 -27.96 3.41 -6.59
C THR A 681 -29.22 2.57 -6.64
N PHE A 682 -29.98 2.51 -5.55
CA PHE A 682 -31.20 1.73 -5.44
C PHE A 682 -32.38 2.64 -5.16
N VAL A 683 -33.44 2.51 -5.95
CA VAL A 683 -34.71 3.17 -5.66
C VAL A 683 -35.31 2.53 -4.41
N GLU A 684 -35.85 3.34 -3.50
CA GLU A 684 -36.57 2.83 -2.33
C GLU A 684 -37.87 2.13 -2.73
N MET A 685 -38.02 0.89 -2.29
CA MET A 685 -39.14 0.01 -2.66
C MET A 685 -40.31 0.19 -1.69
N THR A 686 -40.88 1.39 -1.68
CA THR A 686 -42.13 1.69 -0.95
C THR A 686 -43.30 0.93 -1.56
N GLU A 687 -44.39 0.74 -0.80
CA GLU A 687 -45.63 0.12 -1.33
C GLU A 687 -46.12 0.80 -2.61
N SER A 688 -46.08 2.14 -2.64
CA SER A 688 -46.44 2.94 -3.82
C SER A 688 -45.52 2.64 -5.02
N LYS A 689 -44.19 2.60 -4.80
CA LYS A 689 -43.24 2.34 -5.90
C LYS A 689 -43.34 0.92 -6.44
N VAL A 690 -43.52 -0.07 -5.56
CA VAL A 690 -43.74 -1.46 -5.96
C VAL A 690 -45.02 -1.55 -6.80
N SER A 691 -46.12 -0.94 -6.35
CA SER A 691 -47.38 -0.91 -7.09
C SER A 691 -47.25 -0.23 -8.46
N GLU A 692 -46.53 0.90 -8.55
CA GLU A 692 -46.21 1.57 -9.81
C GLU A 692 -45.48 0.64 -10.78
N CYS A 693 -44.46 -0.08 -10.31
CA CYS A 693 -43.69 -1.02 -11.13
C CYS A 693 -44.55 -2.21 -11.61
N LEU A 694 -45.40 -2.76 -10.72
CA LEU A 694 -46.31 -3.85 -11.07
C LEU A 694 -47.36 -3.43 -12.12
N ASN A 695 -47.85 -2.19 -12.07
CA ASN A 695 -48.80 -1.66 -13.06
C ASN A 695 -48.18 -1.53 -14.45
N LYS A 696 -46.86 -1.26 -14.53
CA LYS A 696 -46.10 -1.24 -15.81
C LYS A 696 -45.78 -2.65 -16.32
N LEU A 697 -45.83 -3.67 -15.45
CA LEU A 697 -45.50 -5.06 -15.82
C LEU A 697 -46.71 -5.73 -16.49
N THR A 698 -46.54 -6.07 -17.77
CA THR A 698 -47.54 -6.75 -18.61
C THR A 698 -46.99 -8.09 -19.12
N LEU A 699 -47.85 -8.97 -19.63
CA LEU A 699 -47.41 -10.25 -20.23
C LEU A 699 -46.38 -10.06 -21.37
N ASN A 700 -46.44 -8.93 -22.06
CA ASN A 700 -45.59 -8.62 -23.21
C ASN A 700 -44.30 -7.88 -22.84
N THR A 701 -44.10 -7.53 -21.56
CA THR A 701 -42.88 -6.85 -21.12
C THR A 701 -41.69 -7.79 -21.28
N LYS A 702 -40.68 -7.36 -22.06
CA LYS A 702 -39.47 -8.16 -22.32
C LYS A 702 -38.35 -7.79 -21.36
N PRO A 703 -37.61 -8.77 -20.82
CA PRO A 703 -36.43 -8.48 -20.04
C PRO A 703 -35.29 -7.96 -20.94
N GLY A 704 -34.49 -7.04 -20.44
CA GLY A 704 -33.26 -6.56 -21.09
C GLY A 704 -32.08 -7.54 -20.98
N TRP A 705 -32.13 -8.48 -20.03
CA TRP A 705 -31.17 -9.59 -19.87
C TRP A 705 -31.81 -10.78 -19.15
N GLY A 706 -31.19 -11.96 -19.17
CA GLY A 706 -31.73 -13.19 -18.58
C GLY A 706 -32.93 -13.79 -19.35
N THR A 707 -33.52 -14.85 -18.79
CA THR A 707 -34.54 -15.68 -19.49
C THR A 707 -35.93 -15.66 -18.86
N LEU A 708 -36.15 -14.93 -17.76
CA LEU A 708 -37.44 -14.91 -17.06
C LEU A 708 -38.52 -14.21 -17.90
N THR A 709 -39.72 -14.78 -17.95
CA THR A 709 -40.92 -14.06 -18.40
C THR A 709 -41.48 -13.19 -17.26
N PRO A 710 -42.37 -12.22 -17.53
CA PRO A 710 -43.02 -11.42 -16.48
C PRO A 710 -43.67 -12.24 -15.37
N GLN A 711 -44.28 -13.38 -15.70
CA GLN A 711 -44.90 -14.25 -14.70
C GLN A 711 -43.85 -15.04 -13.90
N HIS A 712 -42.80 -15.56 -14.54
CA HIS A 712 -41.70 -16.22 -13.83
C HIS A 712 -41.00 -15.27 -12.85
N LEU A 713 -40.89 -13.98 -13.20
CA LEU A 713 -40.36 -12.97 -12.28
C LEU A 713 -41.22 -12.89 -11.00
N LEU A 714 -42.53 -12.74 -11.14
CA LEU A 714 -43.44 -12.58 -9.99
C LEU A 714 -43.40 -13.82 -9.10
N GLU A 715 -43.42 -15.01 -9.69
CA GLU A 715 -43.33 -16.28 -8.96
C GLU A 715 -41.97 -16.47 -8.27
N HIS A 716 -40.87 -15.99 -8.88
CA HIS A 716 -39.53 -15.98 -8.28
C HIS A 716 -39.46 -15.04 -7.06
N LEU A 717 -40.02 -13.85 -7.18
CA LEU A 717 -40.05 -12.89 -6.08
C LEU A 717 -40.98 -13.35 -4.95
N GLU A 718 -42.15 -13.90 -5.27
CA GLU A 718 -43.07 -14.52 -4.31
C GLU A 718 -42.36 -15.62 -3.52
N TYR A 719 -41.65 -16.53 -4.20
CA TYR A 719 -40.87 -17.59 -3.55
C TYR A 719 -39.86 -17.03 -2.54
N THR A 720 -39.23 -15.90 -2.88
CA THR A 720 -38.28 -15.21 -1.99
C THR A 720 -38.97 -14.68 -0.73
N TYR A 721 -40.17 -14.10 -0.85
CA TYR A 721 -40.93 -13.62 0.30
C TYR A 721 -41.44 -14.76 1.20
N ARG A 722 -41.81 -15.90 0.62
CA ARG A 722 -42.19 -17.11 1.39
C ARG A 722 -41.01 -17.68 2.19
N ILE A 723 -39.79 -17.54 1.67
CA ILE A 723 -38.58 -17.79 2.48
C ILE A 723 -38.46 -16.75 3.60
N ALA A 724 -38.62 -15.45 3.27
CA ALA A 724 -38.46 -14.35 4.22
C ALA A 724 -39.48 -14.36 5.38
N SER A 725 -40.69 -14.88 5.15
CA SER A 725 -41.75 -15.04 6.17
C SER A 725 -41.60 -16.31 7.03
N GLY A 726 -40.57 -17.13 6.77
CA GLY A 726 -40.35 -18.40 7.47
C GLY A 726 -41.23 -19.55 6.98
N GLU A 727 -42.09 -19.35 5.96
CA GLU A 727 -42.92 -20.41 5.39
C GLU A 727 -42.07 -21.52 4.74
N ILE A 728 -40.96 -21.13 4.09
CA ILE A 728 -40.01 -22.04 3.46
C ILE A 728 -38.66 -21.89 4.16
N GLN A 729 -38.24 -22.90 4.93
CA GLN A 729 -36.96 -22.91 5.66
C GLN A 729 -36.21 -24.25 5.57
N ASP A 730 -36.78 -25.26 4.92
CA ASP A 730 -36.16 -26.57 4.74
C ASP A 730 -35.20 -26.58 3.53
N PHE A 731 -34.08 -25.88 3.67
CA PHE A 731 -32.99 -25.86 2.70
C PHE A 731 -31.65 -25.51 3.40
N GLU A 732 -30.55 -25.83 2.71
CA GLU A 732 -29.19 -25.48 3.12
C GLU A 732 -28.72 -24.15 2.50
N VAL A 733 -27.85 -23.44 3.21
CA VAL A 733 -27.20 -22.23 2.67
C VAL A 733 -26.19 -22.66 1.61
N ALA A 734 -26.39 -22.20 0.38
CA ALA A 734 -25.55 -22.59 -0.76
C ALA A 734 -24.17 -21.93 -0.76
N THR A 735 -24.03 -20.79 -0.08
CA THR A 735 -22.75 -20.08 0.05
C THR A 735 -21.83 -20.81 1.03
N PRO A 736 -20.61 -21.20 0.62
CA PRO A 736 -19.66 -21.84 1.53
C PRO A 736 -19.31 -20.96 2.74
N GLU A 737 -19.26 -21.56 3.93
CA GLU A 737 -19.01 -20.89 5.21
C GLU A 737 -17.80 -19.94 5.16
N LYS A 738 -16.70 -20.37 4.52
CA LYS A 738 -15.46 -19.58 4.37
C LYS A 738 -15.61 -18.22 3.66
N ILE A 739 -16.68 -18.01 2.89
CA ILE A 739 -16.97 -16.74 2.21
C ILE A 739 -18.32 -16.13 2.63
N LEU A 740 -19.08 -16.81 3.50
CA LEU A 740 -20.43 -16.42 3.86
C LEU A 740 -20.48 -15.00 4.42
N GLU A 741 -19.62 -14.68 5.38
CA GLU A 741 -19.52 -13.33 5.95
C GLU A 741 -19.27 -12.26 4.88
N LYS A 742 -18.35 -12.53 3.96
CA LYS A 742 -18.04 -11.58 2.88
C LYS A 742 -19.22 -11.37 1.95
N VAL A 743 -19.95 -12.44 1.62
CA VAL A 743 -21.16 -12.38 0.80
C VAL A 743 -22.28 -11.66 1.55
N HIS A 744 -22.48 -11.96 2.82
CA HIS A 744 -23.42 -11.28 3.72
C HIS A 744 -23.18 -9.77 3.77
N ASN A 745 -21.93 -9.34 3.94
CA ASN A 745 -21.55 -7.93 3.98
C ASN A 745 -21.91 -7.18 2.68
N THR A 746 -22.13 -7.88 1.56
CA THR A 746 -22.57 -7.23 0.32
C THR A 746 -23.99 -6.69 0.37
N LEU A 747 -24.81 -7.09 1.35
CA LEU A 747 -26.15 -6.52 1.59
C LEU A 747 -26.08 -5.02 1.92
N TYR A 748 -25.03 -4.61 2.63
CA TYR A 748 -24.86 -3.26 3.13
C TYR A 748 -24.26 -2.30 2.11
N ASN A 749 -23.47 -2.80 1.15
CA ASN A 749 -22.85 -1.95 0.14
C ASN A 749 -23.85 -1.44 -0.90
N TYR A 750 -23.48 -0.41 -1.65
CA TYR A 750 -24.32 0.12 -2.73
C TYR A 750 -24.04 -0.52 -4.11
N ASN A 751 -23.39 -1.69 -4.17
CA ASN A 751 -23.13 -2.38 -5.42
C ASN A 751 -24.36 -3.17 -5.88
N LYS A 752 -24.73 -3.01 -7.16
CA LYS A 752 -25.81 -3.78 -7.79
C LYS A 752 -25.52 -5.28 -7.76
N MET A 753 -26.58 -6.09 -7.73
CA MET A 753 -26.46 -7.53 -7.91
C MET A 753 -25.89 -7.86 -9.30
N PRO A 754 -25.00 -8.85 -9.42
CA PRO A 754 -24.47 -9.28 -10.72
C PRO A 754 -25.58 -9.69 -11.69
N ARG A 755 -25.40 -9.40 -12.98
CA ARG A 755 -26.28 -9.93 -14.04
C ARG A 755 -26.01 -11.41 -14.24
N ASP A 756 -27.06 -12.12 -14.67
CA ASP A 756 -27.02 -13.55 -15.02
C ASP A 756 -26.54 -14.47 -13.89
N TYR A 757 -26.74 -14.06 -12.64
CA TYR A 757 -26.51 -14.90 -11.46
C TYR A 757 -27.61 -15.95 -11.35
N ASP A 758 -27.22 -17.23 -11.26
CA ASP A 758 -28.17 -18.32 -11.10
C ASP A 758 -28.51 -18.53 -9.62
N PHE A 759 -29.80 -18.46 -9.29
CA PHE A 759 -30.27 -18.58 -7.91
C PHE A 759 -30.03 -20.02 -7.41
N PRO A 760 -29.37 -20.24 -6.26
CA PRO A 760 -28.91 -21.58 -5.89
C PRO A 760 -29.99 -22.64 -5.65
N LEU A 761 -31.21 -22.23 -5.30
CA LEU A 761 -32.35 -23.14 -5.11
C LEU A 761 -33.15 -23.38 -6.40
N ARG A 762 -32.63 -22.92 -7.55
CA ARG A 762 -33.21 -23.20 -8.87
C ARG A 762 -32.78 -24.59 -9.33
N GLU A 763 -33.73 -25.40 -9.81
CA GLU A 763 -33.39 -26.68 -10.44
C GLU A 763 -32.64 -26.45 -11.77
N LYS A 764 -31.53 -27.16 -11.97
CA LYS A 764 -30.58 -26.91 -13.08
C LYS A 764 -31.08 -27.31 -14.48
N SER A 765 -32.28 -27.88 -14.59
CA SER A 765 -32.83 -28.38 -15.85
C SER A 765 -34.25 -27.86 -16.07
N GLU A 766 -34.41 -26.98 -17.06
CA GLU A 766 -35.65 -26.35 -17.58
C GLU A 766 -36.19 -25.13 -16.81
N MET A 767 -36.80 -24.20 -17.55
CA MET A 767 -37.58 -23.11 -16.97
C MET A 767 -38.71 -23.73 -16.13
N HIS A 768 -38.81 -23.39 -14.84
CA HIS A 768 -39.86 -23.90 -13.97
C HIS A 768 -41.23 -23.75 -14.64
N LYS A 769 -42.07 -24.78 -14.55
CA LYS A 769 -43.48 -24.64 -14.93
C LYS A 769 -44.10 -23.54 -14.07
N LEU A 770 -44.77 -22.61 -14.73
CA LEU A 770 -45.54 -21.55 -14.08
C LEU A 770 -46.51 -22.18 -13.06
N LYS A 771 -46.49 -21.69 -11.83
CA LYS A 771 -47.33 -22.17 -10.73
C LYS A 771 -48.73 -21.59 -10.77
N HIS A 772 -48.87 -20.37 -11.29
CA HIS A 772 -50.16 -19.67 -11.37
C HIS A 772 -50.75 -19.74 -12.77
N ASP A 773 -52.08 -19.66 -12.84
CA ASP A 773 -52.80 -19.76 -14.12
C ASP A 773 -52.55 -18.56 -15.04
N ASN A 774 -52.26 -17.38 -14.49
CA ASN A 774 -52.03 -16.15 -15.23
C ASN A 774 -51.24 -15.10 -14.42
N ILE A 775 -50.79 -14.05 -15.12
CA ILE A 775 -49.98 -12.96 -14.54
C ILE A 775 -50.72 -12.14 -13.48
N GLU A 776 -52.04 -11.95 -13.57
CA GLU A 776 -52.81 -11.18 -12.58
C GLU A 776 -52.94 -11.93 -11.26
N THR A 777 -53.15 -13.25 -11.32
CA THR A 777 -53.04 -14.13 -10.16
C THR A 777 -51.64 -14.09 -9.55
N ALA A 778 -50.58 -14.13 -10.38
CA ALA A 778 -49.20 -14.02 -9.89
C ALA A 778 -48.90 -12.68 -9.21
N LYS A 779 -49.45 -11.55 -9.70
CA LYS A 779 -49.33 -10.23 -9.04
C LYS A 779 -50.00 -10.23 -7.68
N ALA A 780 -51.21 -10.78 -7.57
CA ALA A 780 -51.94 -10.85 -6.31
C ALA A 780 -51.20 -11.69 -5.27
N ARG A 781 -50.67 -12.85 -5.66
CA ARG A 781 -49.89 -13.74 -4.77
C ARG A 781 -48.55 -13.14 -4.35
N PHE A 782 -47.86 -12.44 -5.26
CA PHE A 782 -46.66 -11.68 -4.92
C PHE A 782 -46.93 -10.63 -3.83
N LEU A 783 -48.02 -9.86 -3.95
CA LEU A 783 -48.39 -8.84 -2.96
C LEU A 783 -48.77 -9.46 -1.61
N GLU A 784 -49.57 -10.52 -1.61
CA GLU A 784 -49.94 -11.27 -0.40
C GLU A 784 -48.70 -11.84 0.31
N ALA A 785 -47.76 -12.43 -0.43
CA ALA A 785 -46.51 -12.95 0.13
C ALA A 785 -45.66 -11.83 0.76
N ARG A 786 -45.61 -10.65 0.14
CA ARG A 786 -44.92 -9.48 0.70
C ARG A 786 -45.58 -8.98 1.98
N GLU A 787 -46.92 -8.93 2.03
CA GLU A 787 -47.67 -8.56 3.23
C GLU A 787 -47.38 -9.55 4.38
N ASN A 788 -47.37 -10.85 4.10
CA ASN A 788 -47.03 -11.89 5.08
C ASN A 788 -45.60 -11.74 5.61
N TYR A 789 -44.64 -11.44 4.74
CA TYR A 789 -43.27 -11.12 5.14
C TYR A 789 -43.19 -9.90 6.09
N LEU A 790 -43.90 -8.81 5.76
CA LEU A 790 -43.94 -7.62 6.60
C LEU A 790 -44.63 -7.87 7.95
N ALA A 791 -45.72 -8.64 7.95
CA ALA A 791 -46.45 -9.05 9.15
C ALA A 791 -45.57 -9.93 10.06
N PHE A 792 -44.87 -10.91 9.48
CA PHE A 792 -43.97 -11.80 10.22
C PHE A 792 -42.93 -11.04 11.05
N PHE A 793 -42.22 -10.08 10.45
CA PHE A 793 -41.22 -9.26 11.15
C PHE A 793 -41.81 -8.12 12.00
N LYS A 794 -43.12 -7.88 11.92
CA LYS A 794 -43.84 -7.02 12.86
C LYS A 794 -44.16 -7.80 14.14
N GLU A 795 -44.56 -9.06 14.01
CA GLU A 795 -44.86 -9.96 15.13
C GLU A 795 -43.58 -10.50 15.79
N ASN A 796 -42.51 -10.68 15.01
CA ASN A 796 -41.24 -11.27 15.45
C ASN A 796 -40.05 -10.32 15.16
N PRO A 797 -39.90 -9.20 15.89
CA PRO A 797 -38.91 -8.16 15.57
C PRO A 797 -37.44 -8.64 15.67
N GLU A 798 -37.17 -9.61 16.55
CA GLU A 798 -35.82 -10.15 16.80
C GLU A 798 -35.53 -11.44 16.01
N ALA A 799 -36.46 -11.89 15.16
CA ALA A 799 -36.27 -13.11 14.38
C ALA A 799 -35.09 -13.00 13.40
N LYS A 800 -34.38 -14.11 13.23
CA LYS A 800 -33.40 -14.32 12.17
C LYS A 800 -33.84 -15.51 11.32
N ILE A 801 -33.95 -15.30 10.02
CA ILE A 801 -34.52 -16.26 9.07
C ILE A 801 -33.48 -16.57 7.99
N LYS A 802 -33.35 -17.85 7.63
CA LYS A 802 -32.34 -18.30 6.66
C LYS A 802 -32.63 -17.76 5.27
N ASN A 803 -31.57 -17.38 4.57
CA ASN A 803 -31.51 -17.07 3.16
C ASN A 803 -30.49 -17.98 2.47
N ALA A 804 -30.82 -18.44 1.26
CA ALA A 804 -30.01 -19.41 0.52
C ALA A 804 -28.59 -18.92 0.16
N VAL A 805 -28.38 -17.61 0.05
CA VAL A 805 -27.11 -17.00 -0.36
C VAL A 805 -26.42 -16.30 0.80
N PHE A 806 -27.19 -15.58 1.62
CA PHE A 806 -26.63 -14.70 2.65
C PHE A 806 -26.57 -15.35 4.05
N GLY A 807 -27.15 -16.53 4.25
CA GLY A 807 -27.21 -17.15 5.58
C GLY A 807 -28.36 -16.61 6.41
N GLU A 808 -28.23 -16.57 7.74
CA GLU A 808 -29.29 -16.04 8.61
C GLU A 808 -29.35 -14.51 8.56
N MET A 809 -30.52 -13.96 8.29
CA MET A 809 -30.74 -12.52 8.19
C MET A 809 -31.82 -12.05 9.15
N ASN A 810 -31.58 -10.90 9.80
CA ASN A 810 -32.57 -10.19 10.59
C ASN A 810 -33.51 -9.34 9.70
N LYS A 811 -34.51 -8.69 10.34
CA LYS A 811 -35.48 -7.82 9.66
C LYS A 811 -34.84 -6.77 8.75
N TYR A 812 -33.79 -6.11 9.22
CA TYR A 812 -33.14 -5.03 8.48
C TYR A 812 -32.37 -5.56 7.27
N GLU A 813 -31.69 -6.68 7.43
CA GLU A 813 -30.94 -7.36 6.36
C GLU A 813 -31.88 -7.89 5.27
N TRP A 814 -33.05 -8.43 5.65
CA TRP A 814 -34.10 -8.79 4.70
C TRP A 814 -34.64 -7.58 3.93
N TYR A 815 -34.82 -6.43 4.58
CA TYR A 815 -35.17 -5.19 3.89
C TYR A 815 -34.08 -4.74 2.90
N LEU A 816 -32.80 -4.85 3.26
CA LEU A 816 -31.69 -4.53 2.35
C LEU A 816 -31.65 -5.48 1.15
N MET A 817 -31.86 -6.78 1.40
CA MET A 817 -31.95 -7.82 0.38
C MET A 817 -33.13 -7.53 -0.56
N GLU A 818 -34.33 -7.30 -0.04
CA GLU A 818 -35.54 -6.96 -0.80
C GLU A 818 -35.28 -5.78 -1.72
N ARG A 819 -34.73 -4.68 -1.19
CA ARG A 819 -34.43 -3.48 -1.97
C ARG A 819 -33.50 -3.80 -3.15
N LYS A 820 -32.42 -4.55 -2.92
CA LYS A 820 -31.47 -4.93 -3.97
C LYS A 820 -32.11 -5.86 -5.00
N HIS A 821 -32.89 -6.83 -4.53
CA HIS A 821 -33.49 -7.87 -5.34
C HIS A 821 -34.57 -7.32 -6.26
N LEU A 822 -35.46 -6.48 -5.74
CA LEU A 822 -36.47 -5.78 -6.53
C LEU A 822 -35.84 -4.80 -7.52
N ASN A 823 -34.83 -4.00 -7.11
CA ASN A 823 -34.15 -3.11 -8.04
C ASN A 823 -33.51 -3.89 -9.20
N HIS A 824 -32.84 -5.02 -8.91
CA HIS A 824 -32.23 -5.85 -9.94
C HIS A 824 -33.23 -6.30 -10.99
N HIS A 825 -34.37 -6.85 -10.57
CA HIS A 825 -35.36 -7.37 -11.51
C HIS A 825 -36.25 -6.30 -12.13
N PHE A 826 -36.59 -5.22 -11.43
CA PHE A 826 -37.32 -4.12 -12.04
C PHE A 826 -36.46 -3.38 -13.06
N GLU A 827 -35.15 -3.25 -12.83
CA GLU A 827 -34.21 -2.78 -13.87
C GLU A 827 -34.14 -3.78 -15.04
N GLN A 828 -34.14 -5.10 -14.77
CA GLN A 828 -34.18 -6.15 -15.80
C GLN A 828 -35.36 -5.98 -16.75
N PHE A 829 -36.51 -5.52 -16.28
CA PHE A 829 -37.71 -5.32 -17.10
C PHE A 829 -37.97 -3.85 -17.46
N GLY A 830 -37.03 -2.94 -17.17
CA GLY A 830 -37.16 -1.51 -17.50
C GLY A 830 -38.31 -0.78 -16.78
N LEU A 831 -38.60 -1.16 -15.53
CA LEU A 831 -39.75 -0.67 -14.76
C LEU A 831 -39.43 0.50 -13.81
N LEU A 832 -38.16 0.66 -13.43
CA LEU A 832 -37.68 1.61 -12.40
C LEU A 832 -37.82 3.08 -12.81
#